data_AF-A0A1V5XFB9-F1
#
_entry.id   AF-A0A1V5XFB9-F1
#
_cell.length_a   1.000
_cell.length_b   1.000
_cell.length_c   1.000
_cell.angle_alpha   90.00
_cell.angle_beta   90.00
_cell.angle_gamma   90.00
#
_symmetry.space_group_name_H-M   'P 1'
#
loop_
_entity.id
_entity.type
_entity.pdbx_description
1 polymer ?
#
loop_
_entity_poly.entity_id
_entity_poly.type
_entity_poly.pdbx_seq_one_letter_code
_entity_poly.pdbx_strand_id
1 'polypeptide(L)'
;MRRIALLLGLALMSGCGNSSESSAAHGPVDSAVADAEAEVASEAASDTSFPDVTDDADSDVIGGEDVVEPDVFTPSCFSNESVCVDHITRRYCDKGQWKEQTCGAGAGCVGGECVQGECSDACRLGEAEAGKVCELWDVVSGDWVASEPGQSLHDRARAYALWLHRDGMAYGGIGNARYQDPPDYKTVESLGGLGDSAIWTGTYLAAEALRLKTTDASDARKAVVDLVETLHLWFNVTGEPGVLARYVAPSNTPHPVILSDLDCSVKRCHCDVSYQGKKYDYIGHISRDQYQGVMLGYALAYEALGENDEPTRELIRQDVVKFVQELMKERTMPVVVKVNGTPVGPLNVKIRFAVINSAEMENGAVSLHVDTGKYDDSEAYGFQEFLPNLALLLKQIPLISSIVPSTVPRADSAVMLASFFSVALMVTDGVKAYENQHDEILAFYEGNTGLGGNINDWIPIMSGWFYSNSCGKGYYANNIVMEPMYNLARLEPDLGRRGVMVSHVLESRMWKTFETTKNSFFSFIYAGVAPGVSAAIPGEAKTQLAQFPPPPRIRVAVNLTQDPKYLPHQDGCPDQTQHTGAVDVGERVVSDFLWQRHPWGLFDAGDPAMTYPGVDYLVAYWLGRFHNFIHDDTVGKCAAWHG
;
A
#
# COMPACT_ATOMS: atom_id res chain seq x y z
N MET A 1 23.57 29.16 8.52
CA MET A 1 22.45 30.13 8.42
C MET A 1 21.67 30.01 7.11
N ARG A 2 22.23 30.18 5.89
CA ARG A 2 21.60 29.66 4.63
C ARG A 2 21.28 28.16 4.70
N ARG A 3 22.13 27.43 5.43
CA ARG A 3 21.92 26.04 5.83
C ARG A 3 20.61 25.82 6.59
N ILE A 4 20.14 26.71 7.47
CA ILE A 4 18.99 26.45 8.35
C ILE A 4 17.67 26.39 7.55
N ALA A 5 17.46 27.25 6.56
CA ALA A 5 16.25 27.18 5.73
C ALA A 5 16.24 26.00 4.75
N LEU A 6 17.42 25.63 4.22
CA LEU A 6 17.60 24.41 3.44
C LEU A 6 17.39 23.17 4.33
N LEU A 7 17.86 23.23 5.57
CA LEU A 7 17.81 22.15 6.55
C LEU A 7 16.45 22.02 7.24
N LEU A 8 15.66 23.09 7.40
CA LEU A 8 14.22 23.02 7.75
C LEU A 8 13.41 22.40 6.60
N GLY A 9 13.81 22.67 5.35
CA GLY A 9 13.29 21.95 4.19
C GLY A 9 13.59 20.46 4.25
N LEU A 10 14.81 20.08 4.65
CA LEU A 10 15.22 18.68 4.85
C LEU A 10 14.60 18.02 6.10
N ALA A 11 14.43 18.75 7.20
CA ALA A 11 13.78 18.31 8.44
C ALA A 11 12.26 18.09 8.29
N LEU A 12 11.61 18.89 7.44
CA LEU A 12 10.21 18.66 7.07
C LEU A 12 10.09 17.68 5.88
N MET A 13 11.21 17.32 5.24
CA MET A 13 11.31 16.15 4.37
C MET A 13 11.54 14.85 5.18
N SER A 14 12.13 14.91 6.39
CA SER A 14 12.31 13.74 7.26
C SER A 14 11.07 13.37 8.07
N GLY A 15 10.09 14.27 8.20
CA GLY A 15 8.70 13.90 8.51
C GLY A 15 8.06 12.93 7.48
N CYS A 16 8.82 12.50 6.47
CA CYS A 16 8.44 11.50 5.47
C CYS A 16 9.20 10.18 5.62
N GLY A 17 9.62 9.85 6.85
CA GLY A 17 10.11 8.52 7.15
C GLY A 17 10.79 8.42 8.50
N ASN A 18 10.02 8.31 9.59
CA ASN A 18 10.46 7.46 10.70
C ASN A 18 10.09 6.01 10.39
N SER A 19 10.72 5.46 9.35
CA SER A 19 10.82 4.00 9.16
C SER A 19 12.13 3.49 9.80
N SER A 20 12.60 4.13 10.87
CA SER A 20 13.70 3.63 11.68
C SER A 20 13.16 2.77 12.82
N GLU A 21 12.54 1.64 12.48
CA GLU A 21 12.56 0.52 13.42
C GLU A 21 13.90 -0.19 13.28
N SER A 22 14.79 0.15 14.20
CA SER A 22 15.77 -0.76 14.80
C SER A 22 16.52 -1.69 13.83
N SER A 23 17.59 -1.17 13.22
CA SER A 23 18.82 -1.97 13.13
C SER A 23 19.30 -2.20 14.56
N ALA A 24 19.00 -3.37 15.13
CA ALA A 24 19.58 -3.76 16.41
C ALA A 24 21.11 -3.73 16.30
N ALA A 25 21.69 -2.83 17.09
CA ALA A 25 23.06 -2.72 17.59
C ALA A 25 24.21 -3.45 16.84
N HIS A 26 25.17 -2.65 16.35
CA HIS A 26 26.58 -3.05 16.29
C HIS A 26 27.29 -2.63 17.59
N GLY A 27 27.84 -3.60 18.33
CA GLY A 27 28.77 -3.39 19.45
C GLY A 27 29.02 -4.68 20.25
N PRO A 28 30.27 -5.03 20.63
CA PRO A 28 30.69 -6.41 20.83
C PRO A 28 30.36 -7.00 22.21
N VAL A 29 30.25 -8.33 22.20
CA VAL A 29 30.21 -9.24 23.34
C VAL A 29 31.40 -9.01 24.28
N ASP A 30 31.15 -8.80 25.58
CA ASP A 30 31.75 -9.64 26.63
C ASP A 30 31.25 -9.38 28.06
N SER A 31 31.30 -10.48 28.82
CA SER A 31 31.29 -10.65 30.28
C SER A 31 29.97 -10.90 31.03
N ALA A 32 29.96 -12.09 31.63
CA ALA A 32 29.04 -12.69 32.58
C ALA A 32 29.00 -11.97 33.96
N VAL A 33 27.94 -12.23 34.75
CA VAL A 33 27.97 -12.91 36.06
C VAL A 33 26.62 -12.78 36.80
N ALA A 34 26.04 -13.95 37.10
CA ALA A 34 25.29 -14.44 38.27
C ALA A 34 24.12 -13.66 38.95
N ASP A 35 23.00 -14.40 39.04
CA ASP A 35 22.17 -14.75 40.20
C ASP A 35 21.74 -13.68 41.23
N ALA A 36 20.42 -13.60 41.45
CA ALA A 36 19.79 -13.96 42.73
C ALA A 36 18.26 -14.01 42.63
N GLU A 37 17.70 -15.15 43.04
CA GLU A 37 16.28 -15.42 43.28
C GLU A 37 15.71 -14.65 44.48
N ALA A 38 14.39 -14.45 44.49
CA ALA A 38 13.56 -14.54 45.70
C ALA A 38 12.07 -14.73 45.34
N GLU A 39 11.59 -15.97 45.48
CA GLU A 39 10.16 -16.30 45.68
C GLU A 39 9.65 -15.74 47.02
N VAL A 40 8.36 -15.36 47.10
CA VAL A 40 7.46 -15.85 48.18
C VAL A 40 5.98 -15.90 47.69
N ALA A 41 5.41 -17.07 47.97
CA ALA A 41 4.07 -17.64 47.91
C ALA A 41 2.80 -16.80 48.17
N SER A 42 1.73 -17.43 47.66
CA SER A 42 0.28 -17.26 47.80
C SER A 42 -0.29 -17.35 49.22
N GLU A 43 -1.46 -16.73 49.43
CA GLU A 43 -2.52 -17.22 50.35
C GLU A 43 -3.92 -16.79 49.84
N ALA A 44 -4.92 -17.61 50.15
CA ALA A 44 -6.26 -17.62 49.56
C ALA A 44 -7.39 -17.19 50.53
N ALA A 45 -8.54 -16.84 49.91
CA ALA A 45 -9.94 -17.05 50.33
C ALA A 45 -10.69 -16.01 51.21
N SER A 46 -11.82 -15.52 50.67
CA SER A 46 -13.22 -15.60 51.21
C SER A 46 -14.13 -14.71 50.36
N ASP A 47 -15.08 -15.27 49.61
CA ASP A 47 -16.48 -15.60 50.00
C ASP A 47 -17.37 -14.36 50.22
N THR A 48 -18.32 -14.12 49.31
CA THR A 48 -19.69 -13.72 49.65
C THR A 48 -20.66 -14.11 48.52
N SER A 49 -21.86 -14.47 48.93
CA SER A 49 -22.85 -15.32 48.26
C SER A 49 -24.07 -14.57 47.69
N PHE A 50 -24.57 -15.06 46.55
CA PHE A 50 -25.98 -15.27 46.09
C PHE A 50 -26.97 -14.07 45.96
N PRO A 51 -28.11 -14.18 45.20
CA PRO A 51 -28.72 -15.39 44.62
C PRO A 51 -29.21 -15.35 43.15
N ASP A 52 -29.51 -16.59 42.75
CA ASP A 52 -30.26 -17.15 41.63
C ASP A 52 -31.73 -16.65 41.54
N VAL A 53 -32.28 -16.51 40.33
CA VAL A 53 -33.72 -16.51 40.07
C VAL A 53 -34.00 -17.20 38.73
N THR A 54 -34.58 -18.38 38.80
CA THR A 54 -35.27 -19.06 37.71
C THR A 54 -36.79 -19.02 37.91
N ASP A 55 -37.46 -19.02 36.77
CA ASP A 55 -38.76 -19.65 36.43
C ASP A 55 -40.10 -18.90 36.49
N ASP A 56 -40.69 -18.90 35.28
CA ASP A 56 -42.07 -19.29 34.90
C ASP A 56 -43.19 -18.24 34.66
N ALA A 57 -43.47 -18.11 33.35
CA ALA A 57 -44.74 -18.38 32.64
C ALA A 57 -46.02 -17.55 32.90
N ASP A 58 -46.47 -16.88 31.84
CA ASP A 58 -47.87 -16.88 31.32
C ASP A 58 -47.84 -16.21 29.93
N SER A 59 -48.03 -16.91 28.81
CA SER A 59 -49.27 -17.46 28.23
C SER A 59 -50.26 -16.38 27.76
N ASP A 60 -50.18 -16.01 26.48
CA ASP A 60 -51.35 -15.58 25.70
C ASP A 60 -51.15 -15.89 24.21
N VAL A 61 -52.07 -16.70 23.71
CA VAL A 61 -52.13 -17.27 22.35
C VAL A 61 -53.08 -16.42 21.52
N ILE A 62 -52.62 -15.82 20.41
CA ILE A 62 -53.49 -15.46 19.28
C ILE A 62 -52.77 -15.69 17.94
N GLY A 63 -53.32 -16.64 17.17
CA GLY A 63 -53.49 -16.54 15.71
C GLY A 63 -52.27 -16.78 14.83
N GLY A 64 -52.16 -18.00 14.30
CA GLY A 64 -51.28 -18.31 13.18
C GLY A 64 -51.76 -17.65 11.88
N GLU A 65 -50.84 -16.92 11.24
CA GLU A 65 -50.83 -16.72 9.80
C GLU A 65 -49.62 -17.47 9.25
N ASP A 66 -49.86 -18.22 8.19
CA ASP A 66 -48.88 -19.08 7.52
C ASP A 66 -47.59 -18.31 7.19
N VAL A 67 -46.47 -18.74 7.76
CA VAL A 67 -45.13 -18.31 7.35
C VAL A 67 -44.89 -18.92 5.97
N VAL A 68 -45.21 -18.15 4.93
CA VAL A 68 -44.72 -18.40 3.58
C VAL A 68 -43.20 -18.22 3.63
N GLU A 69 -42.45 -19.30 3.38
CA GLU A 69 -41.00 -19.23 3.16
C GLU A 69 -40.70 -18.15 2.12
N PRO A 70 -39.69 -17.28 2.32
CA PRO A 70 -39.35 -16.30 1.30
C PRO A 70 -38.83 -17.06 0.08
N ASP A 71 -39.61 -17.03 -1.00
CA ASP A 71 -39.16 -17.41 -2.34
C ASP A 71 -37.80 -16.76 -2.58
N VAL A 72 -36.80 -17.61 -2.83
CA VAL A 72 -35.44 -17.21 -3.17
C VAL A 72 -35.54 -16.36 -4.45
N PHE A 73 -35.48 -15.04 -4.28
CA PHE A 73 -35.44 -14.09 -5.38
C PHE A 73 -34.12 -14.30 -6.11
N THR A 74 -34.13 -15.11 -7.17
CA THR A 74 -33.01 -15.16 -8.11
C THR A 74 -33.02 -13.82 -8.86
N PRO A 75 -32.00 -12.97 -8.73
CA PRO A 75 -31.98 -11.71 -9.45
C PRO A 75 -32.04 -11.99 -10.95
N SER A 76 -33.01 -11.38 -11.65
CA SER A 76 -33.04 -11.39 -13.11
C SER A 76 -31.73 -10.80 -13.63
N CYS A 77 -31.04 -11.52 -14.52
CA CYS A 77 -29.79 -11.07 -15.11
C CYS A 77 -30.01 -10.15 -16.32
N PHE A 78 -29.04 -9.29 -16.62
CA PHE A 78 -29.06 -8.47 -17.83
C PHE A 78 -28.68 -9.32 -19.05
N SER A 79 -29.31 -9.07 -20.21
CA SER A 79 -29.02 -9.82 -21.43
C SER A 79 -27.54 -9.69 -21.81
N ASN A 80 -26.87 -10.83 -22.03
CA ASN A 80 -25.44 -10.98 -22.37
C ASN A 80 -24.43 -10.97 -21.22
N GLU A 81 -24.89 -11.01 -19.96
CA GLU A 81 -23.98 -11.20 -18.82
C GLU A 81 -23.42 -12.63 -18.80
N SER A 82 -22.11 -12.79 -18.61
CA SER A 82 -21.45 -14.08 -18.44
C SER A 82 -20.27 -13.95 -17.49
N VAL A 83 -20.11 -14.90 -16.59
CA VAL A 83 -19.07 -14.90 -15.55
C VAL A 83 -18.54 -16.31 -15.33
N CYS A 84 -17.29 -16.43 -14.89
CA CYS A 84 -16.75 -17.71 -14.41
C CYS A 84 -17.22 -17.99 -12.98
N VAL A 85 -17.84 -19.16 -12.79
CA VAL A 85 -18.23 -19.66 -11.46
C VAL A 85 -17.09 -20.45 -10.84
N ASP A 86 -16.37 -21.19 -11.67
CA ASP A 86 -15.20 -21.97 -11.30
C ASP A 86 -14.31 -22.15 -12.55
N HIS A 87 -13.13 -22.74 -12.38
CA HIS A 87 -12.10 -22.95 -13.39
C HIS A 87 -12.58 -23.63 -14.69
N ILE A 88 -13.67 -24.39 -14.67
CA ILE A 88 -14.27 -25.05 -15.85
C ILE A 88 -15.78 -24.79 -15.98
N THR A 89 -16.36 -23.87 -15.20
CA THR A 89 -17.80 -23.63 -15.22
C THR A 89 -18.07 -22.15 -15.39
N ARG A 90 -18.85 -21.80 -16.42
CA ARG A 90 -19.39 -20.45 -16.60
C ARG A 90 -20.86 -20.38 -16.23
N ARG A 91 -21.30 -19.20 -15.80
CA ARG A 91 -22.69 -18.83 -15.62
C ARG A 91 -23.02 -17.66 -16.55
N TYR A 92 -24.05 -17.80 -17.37
CA TYR A 92 -24.43 -16.83 -18.39
C TYR A 92 -25.93 -16.56 -18.39
N CYS A 93 -26.31 -15.37 -18.81
CA CYS A 93 -27.69 -14.93 -18.89
C CYS A 93 -28.31 -15.34 -20.24
N ASP A 94 -29.31 -16.24 -20.20
CA ASP A 94 -30.15 -16.56 -21.35
C ASP A 94 -31.58 -16.11 -21.08
N LYS A 95 -32.04 -15.10 -21.83
CA LYS A 95 -33.41 -14.55 -21.76
C LYS A 95 -33.81 -14.13 -20.33
N GLY A 96 -32.90 -13.50 -19.60
CA GLY A 96 -33.13 -13.00 -18.24
C GLY A 96 -33.05 -14.07 -17.15
N GLN A 97 -32.63 -15.30 -17.50
CA GLN A 97 -32.40 -16.40 -16.56
C GLN A 97 -30.93 -16.82 -16.56
N TRP A 98 -30.35 -16.98 -15.38
CA TRP A 98 -29.03 -17.55 -15.22
C TRP A 98 -29.01 -19.04 -15.61
N LYS A 99 -28.04 -19.41 -16.43
CA LYS A 99 -27.72 -20.79 -16.82
C LYS A 99 -26.26 -21.07 -16.57
N GLU A 100 -25.93 -22.32 -16.29
CA GLU A 100 -24.55 -22.77 -16.12
C GLU A 100 -24.14 -23.72 -17.24
N GLN A 101 -22.87 -23.65 -17.62
CA GLN A 101 -22.26 -24.53 -18.60
C GLN A 101 -20.87 -24.93 -18.12
N THR A 102 -20.63 -26.23 -18.03
CA THR A 102 -19.28 -26.79 -17.89
C THR A 102 -18.58 -26.77 -19.24
N CYS A 103 -17.33 -26.31 -19.24
CA CYS A 103 -16.48 -26.26 -20.41
C CYS A 103 -16.10 -27.68 -20.87
N GLY A 104 -15.90 -27.83 -22.18
CA GLY A 104 -15.48 -29.11 -22.75
C GLY A 104 -14.09 -29.51 -22.28
N ALA A 105 -13.74 -30.79 -22.42
CA ALA A 105 -12.38 -31.26 -22.13
C ALA A 105 -11.32 -30.42 -22.85
N GLY A 106 -10.22 -30.11 -22.16
CA GLY A 106 -9.18 -29.23 -22.68
C GLY A 106 -9.47 -27.73 -22.51
N ALA A 107 -10.69 -27.33 -22.09
CA ALA A 107 -11.07 -25.94 -21.93
C ALA A 107 -11.41 -25.58 -20.48
N GLY A 108 -11.03 -24.38 -20.06
CA GLY A 108 -11.46 -23.76 -18.82
C GLY A 108 -12.32 -22.53 -19.06
N CYS A 109 -12.80 -21.94 -17.97
CA CYS A 109 -13.50 -20.67 -18.01
C CYS A 109 -12.50 -19.50 -17.87
N VAL A 110 -12.60 -18.54 -18.79
CA VAL A 110 -11.87 -17.26 -18.74
C VAL A 110 -12.83 -16.18 -19.22
N GLY A 111 -12.98 -15.08 -18.47
CA GLY A 111 -13.81 -13.96 -18.90
C GLY A 111 -15.29 -14.31 -19.16
N GLY A 112 -15.82 -15.33 -18.47
CA GLY A 112 -17.17 -15.86 -18.71
C GLY A 112 -17.32 -16.72 -19.98
N GLU A 113 -16.23 -17.09 -20.65
CA GLU A 113 -16.25 -17.93 -21.86
C GLU A 113 -15.45 -19.22 -21.65
N CYS A 114 -15.85 -20.29 -22.36
CA CYS A 114 -15.09 -21.53 -22.37
C CYS A 114 -13.97 -21.45 -23.41
N VAL A 115 -12.72 -21.41 -22.95
CA VAL A 115 -11.53 -21.19 -23.77
C VAL A 115 -10.64 -22.43 -23.73
N GLN A 116 -10.23 -22.92 -24.90
CA GLN A 116 -9.36 -24.09 -25.03
C GLN A 116 -7.94 -23.78 -24.58
N GLY A 117 -7.41 -24.59 -23.67
CA GLY A 117 -6.05 -24.51 -23.13
C GLY A 117 -5.82 -23.41 -22.11
N GLU A 118 -6.88 -22.71 -21.67
CA GLU A 118 -6.77 -21.59 -20.73
C GLU A 118 -7.79 -21.72 -19.60
N CYS A 119 -7.45 -21.20 -18.42
CA CYS A 119 -8.37 -21.03 -17.32
C CYS A 119 -7.94 -19.91 -16.37
N SER A 120 -8.89 -19.32 -15.65
CA SER A 120 -8.64 -18.34 -14.59
C SER A 120 -8.73 -18.98 -13.21
N ASP A 121 -7.95 -18.46 -12.26
CA ASP A 121 -8.03 -18.86 -10.85
C ASP A 121 -9.44 -18.60 -10.29
N ALA A 122 -9.98 -19.58 -9.57
CA ALA A 122 -11.29 -19.51 -8.91
C ALA A 122 -11.18 -19.35 -7.39
N CYS A 123 -9.99 -19.60 -6.83
CA CYS A 123 -9.67 -19.50 -5.42
C CYS A 123 -8.18 -19.21 -5.24
N ARG A 124 -7.76 -18.83 -4.03
CA ARG A 124 -6.35 -18.63 -3.73
C ARG A 124 -5.69 -19.97 -3.42
N LEU A 125 -4.60 -20.28 -4.11
CA LEU A 125 -3.84 -21.52 -3.89
C LEU A 125 -3.58 -21.75 -2.39
N GLY A 126 -3.88 -22.96 -1.89
CA GLY A 126 -3.70 -23.35 -0.48
C GLY A 126 -4.80 -22.89 0.48
N GLU A 127 -5.76 -22.08 0.04
CA GLU A 127 -6.95 -21.74 0.81
C GLU A 127 -7.82 -22.97 1.07
N ALA A 128 -8.48 -23.03 2.23
CA ALA A 128 -9.38 -24.12 2.58
C ALA A 128 -10.76 -23.57 2.94
N GLU A 129 -11.80 -24.09 2.29
CA GLU A 129 -13.19 -23.68 2.50
C GLU A 129 -14.11 -24.89 2.33
N ALA A 130 -15.09 -25.05 3.24
CA ALA A 130 -16.12 -26.08 3.17
C ALA A 130 -15.59 -27.53 2.94
N GLY A 131 -14.43 -27.85 3.51
CA GLY A 131 -13.79 -29.18 3.37
C GLY A 131 -13.01 -29.39 2.07
N LYS A 132 -12.90 -28.37 1.22
CA LYS A 132 -12.07 -28.35 0.02
C LYS A 132 -10.79 -27.57 0.25
N VAL A 133 -9.75 -27.87 -0.52
CA VAL A 133 -8.49 -27.13 -0.59
C VAL A 133 -8.29 -26.62 -2.00
N CYS A 134 -7.87 -25.37 -2.14
CA CYS A 134 -7.56 -24.81 -3.43
C CYS A 134 -6.20 -25.34 -3.93
N GLU A 135 -6.21 -26.09 -5.03
CA GLU A 135 -5.04 -26.71 -5.65
C GLU A 135 -4.92 -26.28 -7.12
N LEU A 136 -3.80 -26.58 -7.79
CA LEU A 136 -3.66 -26.26 -9.21
C LEU A 136 -4.23 -27.38 -10.09
N TRP A 137 -5.09 -27.00 -11.02
CA TRP A 137 -5.65 -27.85 -12.05
C TRP A 137 -5.06 -27.47 -13.42
N ASP A 138 -4.65 -28.45 -14.22
CA ASP A 138 -4.24 -28.26 -15.61
C ASP A 138 -5.38 -28.69 -16.54
N VAL A 139 -5.99 -27.74 -17.27
CA VAL A 139 -7.12 -28.03 -18.16
C VAL A 139 -6.74 -28.86 -19.38
N VAL A 140 -5.46 -28.86 -19.77
CA VAL A 140 -4.97 -29.59 -20.95
C VAL A 140 -4.80 -31.06 -20.62
N SER A 141 -4.18 -31.39 -19.49
CA SER A 141 -4.07 -32.79 -19.05
C SER A 141 -5.36 -33.29 -18.41
N GLY A 142 -6.14 -32.40 -17.80
CA GLY A 142 -7.30 -32.76 -16.99
C GLY A 142 -6.90 -33.39 -15.66
N ASP A 143 -5.80 -32.91 -15.06
CA ASP A 143 -5.23 -33.44 -13.82
C ASP A 143 -4.85 -32.31 -12.85
N TRP A 144 -4.83 -32.64 -11.55
CA TRP A 144 -4.24 -31.79 -10.51
C TRP A 144 -2.71 -31.85 -10.58
N VAL A 145 -2.07 -30.69 -10.49
CA VAL A 145 -0.62 -30.51 -10.68
C VAL A 145 0.00 -29.74 -9.52
N ALA A 146 1.31 -29.91 -9.34
CA ALA A 146 2.06 -29.14 -8.36
C ALA A 146 2.40 -27.73 -8.88
N SER A 147 2.49 -26.77 -7.96
CA SER A 147 3.01 -25.43 -8.22
C SER A 147 4.54 -25.45 -8.35
N GLU A 148 5.09 -24.73 -9.33
CA GLU A 148 6.54 -24.65 -9.58
C GLU A 148 7.09 -23.22 -9.46
N PRO A 149 7.00 -22.56 -8.29
CA PRO A 149 7.35 -21.13 -8.13
C PRO A 149 8.84 -20.82 -8.36
N GLY A 150 9.71 -21.83 -8.33
CA GLY A 150 11.13 -21.68 -8.71
C GLY A 150 11.35 -21.55 -10.23
N GLN A 151 10.44 -22.08 -11.05
CA GLN A 151 10.57 -22.18 -12.51
C GLN A 151 9.59 -21.29 -13.28
N SER A 152 8.39 -21.05 -12.72
CA SER A 152 7.35 -20.20 -13.30
C SER A 152 7.19 -18.90 -12.51
N LEU A 153 7.08 -17.78 -13.22
CA LEU A 153 6.76 -16.48 -12.63
C LEU A 153 5.30 -16.42 -12.17
N HIS A 154 4.39 -17.04 -12.93
CA HIS A 154 2.98 -17.06 -12.55
C HIS A 154 2.73 -17.90 -11.28
N ASP A 155 3.30 -19.10 -11.20
CA ASP A 155 3.22 -19.93 -10.01
C ASP A 155 3.92 -19.26 -8.81
N ARG A 156 4.99 -18.48 -9.04
CA ARG A 156 5.62 -17.66 -8.00
C ARG A 156 4.68 -16.58 -7.48
N ALA A 157 3.90 -15.93 -8.34
CA ALA A 157 2.89 -14.96 -7.92
C ALA A 157 1.81 -15.63 -7.05
N ARG A 158 1.31 -16.81 -7.45
CA ARG A 158 0.36 -17.59 -6.65
C ARG A 158 0.93 -17.99 -5.30
N ALA A 159 2.18 -18.46 -5.27
CA ALA A 159 2.86 -18.83 -4.03
C ALA A 159 3.06 -17.62 -3.10
N TYR A 160 3.35 -16.44 -3.64
CA TYR A 160 3.44 -15.21 -2.84
C TYR A 160 2.08 -14.77 -2.29
N ALA A 161 1.02 -14.87 -3.08
CA ALA A 161 -0.34 -14.59 -2.59
C ALA A 161 -0.71 -15.55 -1.43
N LEU A 162 -0.43 -16.85 -1.57
CA LEU A 162 -0.59 -17.81 -0.47
C LEU A 162 0.21 -17.39 0.78
N TRP A 163 1.50 -17.14 0.63
CA TRP A 163 2.38 -16.78 1.76
C TRP A 163 1.94 -15.50 2.46
N LEU A 164 1.59 -14.47 1.69
CA LEU A 164 1.09 -13.19 2.18
C LEU A 164 -0.14 -13.38 3.07
N HIS A 165 -1.13 -14.13 2.61
CA HIS A 165 -2.38 -14.33 3.36
C HIS A 165 -2.24 -15.30 4.52
N ARG A 166 -1.28 -16.23 4.45
CA ARG A 166 -0.99 -17.17 5.54
C ARG A 166 -0.42 -16.45 6.76
N ASP A 167 0.57 -15.57 6.55
CA ASP A 167 1.35 -15.00 7.67
C ASP A 167 1.61 -13.50 7.57
N GLY A 168 1.60 -12.92 6.37
CA GLY A 168 1.97 -11.52 6.14
C GLY A 168 0.81 -10.53 6.28
N MET A 169 -0.38 -10.99 6.67
CA MET A 169 -1.58 -10.16 6.79
C MET A 169 -2.32 -10.37 8.11
N ALA A 170 -2.78 -9.27 8.70
CA ALA A 170 -3.70 -9.27 9.83
C ALA A 170 -4.73 -8.15 9.63
N TYR A 171 -6.02 -8.47 9.78
CA TYR A 171 -7.13 -7.51 9.56
C TYR A 171 -7.05 -6.70 8.25
N GLY A 172 -6.56 -7.33 7.18
CA GLY A 172 -6.37 -6.71 5.86
C GLY A 172 -5.11 -5.85 5.74
N GLY A 173 -4.38 -5.62 6.83
CA GLY A 173 -3.09 -4.93 6.85
C GLY A 173 -1.92 -5.86 6.63
N ILE A 174 -0.96 -5.41 5.82
CA ILE A 174 0.27 -6.13 5.51
C ILE A 174 1.37 -5.81 6.53
N GLY A 175 2.12 -6.83 6.95
CA GLY A 175 3.25 -6.72 7.86
C GLY A 175 4.33 -7.77 7.61
N ASN A 176 5.44 -7.65 8.34
CA ASN A 176 6.58 -8.55 8.27
C ASN A 176 6.46 -9.63 9.36
N ALA A 177 6.39 -10.90 8.96
CA ALA A 177 6.22 -12.00 9.89
C ALA A 177 7.55 -12.42 10.53
N ARG A 178 7.55 -12.51 11.85
CA ARG A 178 8.62 -13.10 12.66
C ARG A 178 8.20 -14.49 13.16
N TYR A 179 9.10 -15.47 13.10
CA TYR A 179 8.84 -16.86 13.48
C TYR A 179 9.65 -17.31 14.69
N GLN A 180 9.06 -18.21 15.49
CA GLN A 180 9.75 -18.86 16.61
C GLN A 180 10.58 -20.07 16.19
N ASP A 181 10.22 -20.67 15.04
CA ASP A 181 10.70 -21.98 14.60
C ASP A 181 11.38 -22.01 13.21
N PRO A 182 12.26 -21.06 12.81
CA PRO A 182 13.08 -21.25 11.61
C PRO A 182 13.92 -22.54 11.69
N PRO A 183 14.07 -23.30 10.59
CA PRO A 183 13.57 -23.04 9.24
C PRO A 183 12.21 -23.70 8.93
N ASP A 184 11.46 -24.17 9.94
CA ASP A 184 10.15 -24.80 9.73
C ASP A 184 9.06 -23.78 9.37
N TYR A 185 9.17 -22.55 9.89
CA TYR A 185 8.26 -21.42 9.62
C TYR A 185 6.78 -21.77 9.77
N LYS A 186 6.42 -22.40 10.89
CA LYS A 186 5.03 -22.81 11.20
C LYS A 186 4.41 -21.92 12.27
N THR A 187 5.22 -21.29 13.11
CA THR A 187 4.74 -20.55 14.28
C THR A 187 5.14 -19.09 14.19
N VAL A 188 4.21 -18.26 13.72
CA VAL A 188 4.39 -16.80 13.71
C VAL A 188 4.32 -16.27 15.15
N GLU A 189 5.37 -15.57 15.56
CA GLU A 189 5.46 -14.89 16.85
C GLU A 189 4.78 -13.52 16.79
N SER A 190 5.12 -12.74 15.78
CA SER A 190 4.69 -11.35 15.66
C SER A 190 4.66 -10.87 14.22
N LEU A 191 3.88 -9.82 14.00
CA LEU A 191 3.90 -8.98 12.80
C LEU A 191 4.43 -7.60 13.18
N GLY A 192 5.50 -7.18 12.50
CA GLY A 192 6.08 -5.84 12.63
C GLY A 192 5.98 -5.04 11.33
N GLY A 193 6.32 -3.76 11.37
CA GLY A 193 6.25 -2.87 10.21
C GLY A 193 4.82 -2.51 9.78
N LEU A 194 3.84 -2.70 10.67
CA LEU A 194 2.46 -2.29 10.45
C LEU A 194 2.30 -0.76 10.37
N GLY A 195 3.30 0.01 10.84
CA GLY A 195 3.38 1.44 10.59
C GLY A 195 3.41 1.80 9.09
N ASP A 196 3.83 0.89 8.21
CA ASP A 196 3.79 1.07 6.76
C ASP A 196 2.71 0.23 6.08
N SER A 197 1.71 -0.24 6.84
CA SER A 197 0.71 -1.16 6.31
C SER A 197 -0.15 -0.51 5.21
N ALA A 198 -0.50 0.77 5.32
CA ALA A 198 -1.38 1.43 4.36
C ALA A 198 -0.78 1.54 2.96
N ILE A 199 0.51 1.89 2.84
CA ILE A 199 1.17 1.85 1.53
C ILE A 199 1.17 0.42 0.96
N TRP A 200 1.50 -0.59 1.75
CA TRP A 200 1.61 -1.96 1.25
C TRP A 200 0.26 -2.60 0.93
N THR A 201 -0.76 -2.37 1.75
CA THR A 201 -2.13 -2.81 1.48
C THR A 201 -2.67 -2.13 0.22
N GLY A 202 -2.40 -0.83 0.02
CA GLY A 202 -2.75 -0.13 -1.22
C GLY A 202 -1.99 -0.65 -2.45
N THR A 203 -0.70 -0.93 -2.33
CA THR A 203 0.12 -1.50 -3.41
C THR A 203 -0.28 -2.95 -3.72
N TYR A 204 -0.75 -3.71 -2.73
CA TYR A 204 -1.33 -5.03 -2.95
C TYR A 204 -2.70 -4.95 -3.62
N LEU A 205 -3.54 -3.98 -3.25
CA LEU A 205 -4.77 -3.67 -3.99
C LEU A 205 -4.47 -3.35 -5.46
N ALA A 206 -3.41 -2.58 -5.74
CA ALA A 206 -2.97 -2.33 -7.12
C ALA A 206 -2.61 -3.63 -7.84
N ALA A 207 -1.89 -4.55 -7.18
CA ALA A 207 -1.52 -5.85 -7.74
C ALA A 207 -2.76 -6.71 -8.06
N GLU A 208 -3.72 -6.81 -7.14
CA GLU A 208 -4.97 -7.59 -7.35
C GLU A 208 -5.88 -6.93 -8.40
N ALA A 209 -5.93 -5.60 -8.47
CA ALA A 209 -6.67 -4.90 -9.53
C ALA A 209 -6.05 -5.14 -10.92
N LEU A 210 -4.71 -5.12 -11.02
CA LEU A 210 -4.00 -5.46 -12.25
C LEU A 210 -4.19 -6.94 -12.61
N ARG A 211 -4.21 -7.84 -11.62
CA ARG A 211 -4.57 -9.25 -11.79
C ARG A 211 -5.96 -9.38 -12.38
N LEU A 212 -6.96 -8.77 -11.74
CA LEU A 212 -8.35 -8.79 -12.20
C LEU A 212 -8.47 -8.29 -13.66
N LYS A 213 -7.83 -7.17 -14.00
CA LYS A 213 -7.83 -6.64 -15.38
C LYS A 213 -7.15 -7.56 -16.40
N THR A 214 -6.25 -8.42 -15.95
CA THR A 214 -5.49 -9.34 -16.82
C THR A 214 -6.18 -10.69 -16.98
N THR A 215 -6.83 -11.20 -15.93
CA THR A 215 -7.32 -12.59 -15.88
C THR A 215 -8.83 -12.72 -15.75
N ASP A 216 -9.53 -11.65 -15.35
CA ASP A 216 -10.93 -11.67 -14.90
C ASP A 216 -11.23 -12.75 -13.82
N ALA A 217 -10.20 -13.11 -13.04
CA ALA A 217 -10.32 -14.14 -12.01
C ALA A 217 -11.26 -13.69 -10.88
N SER A 218 -12.15 -14.59 -10.46
CA SER A 218 -13.18 -14.28 -9.46
C SER A 218 -12.59 -14.04 -8.07
N ASP A 219 -11.53 -14.78 -7.72
CA ASP A 219 -10.80 -14.59 -6.46
C ASP A 219 -10.05 -13.25 -6.44
N ALA A 220 -9.57 -12.75 -7.59
CA ALA A 220 -8.99 -11.43 -7.72
C ALA A 220 -10.03 -10.33 -7.48
N ARG A 221 -11.24 -10.50 -8.04
CA ARG A 221 -12.36 -9.59 -7.79
C ARG A 221 -12.72 -9.53 -6.32
N LYS A 222 -12.82 -10.69 -5.66
CA LYS A 222 -13.05 -10.75 -4.21
C LYS A 222 -11.95 -10.02 -3.43
N ALA A 223 -10.68 -10.27 -3.76
CA ALA A 223 -9.55 -9.61 -3.08
C ALA A 223 -9.60 -8.08 -3.24
N VAL A 224 -9.91 -7.57 -4.45
CA VAL A 224 -10.08 -6.14 -4.71
C VAL A 224 -11.19 -5.55 -3.83
N VAL A 225 -12.35 -6.19 -3.75
CA VAL A 225 -13.48 -5.74 -2.93
C VAL A 225 -13.09 -5.71 -1.44
N ASP A 226 -12.55 -6.81 -0.91
CA ASP A 226 -12.17 -6.93 0.51
C ASP A 226 -11.11 -5.87 0.90
N LEU A 227 -10.14 -5.59 0.01
CA LEU A 227 -9.10 -4.58 0.23
C LEU A 227 -9.64 -3.15 0.15
N VAL A 228 -10.60 -2.86 -0.74
CA VAL A 228 -11.27 -1.55 -0.78
C VAL A 228 -12.07 -1.32 0.49
N GLU A 229 -12.82 -2.32 0.97
CA GLU A 229 -13.56 -2.20 2.24
C GLU A 229 -12.62 -1.97 3.43
N THR A 230 -11.47 -2.66 3.44
CA THR A 230 -10.41 -2.46 4.45
C THR A 230 -9.90 -1.01 4.44
N LEU A 231 -9.49 -0.50 3.28
CA LEU A 231 -8.96 0.85 3.16
C LEU A 231 -10.03 1.92 3.41
N HIS A 232 -11.29 1.64 3.09
CA HIS A 232 -12.42 2.50 3.41
C HIS A 232 -12.62 2.64 4.92
N LEU A 233 -12.50 1.54 5.69
CA LEU A 233 -12.44 1.62 7.15
C LEU A 233 -11.27 2.50 7.59
N TRP A 234 -10.09 2.35 6.99
CA TRP A 234 -8.88 3.06 7.42
C TRP A 234 -8.93 4.57 7.14
N PHE A 235 -9.64 4.99 6.08
CA PHE A 235 -9.92 6.41 5.81
C PHE A 235 -10.95 7.04 6.76
N ASN A 236 -11.78 6.23 7.42
CA ASN A 236 -12.94 6.74 8.14
C ASN A 236 -12.92 6.46 9.65
N VAL A 237 -12.09 5.52 10.13
CA VAL A 237 -12.00 5.17 11.57
C VAL A 237 -11.55 6.33 12.45
N THR A 238 -10.74 7.25 11.90
CA THR A 238 -10.23 8.43 12.61
C THR A 238 -11.33 9.44 12.92
N GLY A 239 -12.45 9.39 12.18
CA GLY A 239 -13.51 10.40 12.20
C GLY A 239 -13.12 11.72 11.51
N GLU A 240 -11.87 11.87 11.05
CA GLU A 240 -11.34 13.10 10.48
C GLU A 240 -11.32 13.04 8.94
N PRO A 241 -11.88 14.04 8.22
CA PRO A 241 -11.94 14.00 6.77
C PRO A 241 -10.55 13.90 6.11
N GLY A 242 -10.37 12.86 5.29
CA GLY A 242 -9.14 12.66 4.52
C GLY A 242 -7.96 12.11 5.32
N VAL A 243 -8.07 11.91 6.64
CA VAL A 243 -7.00 11.32 7.46
C VAL A 243 -7.05 9.80 7.35
N LEU A 244 -6.09 9.25 6.62
CA LEU A 244 -5.82 7.82 6.52
C LEU A 244 -5.11 7.31 7.79
N ALA A 245 -5.58 6.21 8.36
CA ALA A 245 -4.83 5.43 9.34
C ALA A 245 -3.74 4.57 8.67
N ARG A 246 -2.60 4.39 9.33
CA ARG A 246 -1.51 3.52 8.86
C ARG A 246 -1.88 2.04 8.94
N TYR A 247 -2.68 1.66 9.94
CA TYR A 247 -3.17 0.31 10.19
C TYR A 247 -4.35 0.39 11.17
N VAL A 248 -5.29 -0.56 11.08
CA VAL A 248 -6.47 -0.65 11.96
C VAL A 248 -6.72 -2.09 12.37
N ALA A 249 -7.02 -2.31 13.65
CA ALA A 249 -7.50 -3.58 14.17
C ALA A 249 -8.73 -3.36 15.06
N PRO A 250 -9.65 -4.34 15.18
CA PRO A 250 -10.70 -4.30 16.18
C PRO A 250 -10.13 -4.25 17.61
N SER A 251 -10.60 -3.33 18.45
CA SER A 251 -10.16 -3.22 19.84
C SER A 251 -10.52 -4.47 20.64
N ASN A 252 -9.69 -4.82 21.62
CA ASN A 252 -9.95 -5.90 22.58
C ASN A 252 -10.26 -7.27 21.94
N THR A 253 -9.88 -7.46 20.67
CA THR A 253 -10.07 -8.72 19.94
C THR A 253 -8.75 -9.48 19.95
N PRO A 254 -8.65 -10.63 20.64
CA PRO A 254 -7.43 -11.43 20.63
C PRO A 254 -7.02 -11.80 19.21
N HIS A 255 -5.76 -11.60 18.89
CA HIS A 255 -5.15 -12.04 17.63
C HIS A 255 -4.09 -13.11 17.95
N PRO A 256 -3.97 -14.18 17.15
CA PRO A 256 -3.06 -15.30 17.45
C PRO A 256 -1.57 -14.91 17.41
N VAL A 257 -1.25 -13.75 16.83
CA VAL A 257 0.11 -13.22 16.75
C VAL A 257 0.18 -11.81 17.33
N ILE A 258 1.36 -11.44 17.85
CA ILE A 258 1.61 -10.11 18.41
C ILE A 258 1.65 -9.08 17.27
N LEU A 259 0.85 -8.01 17.38
CA LEU A 259 0.88 -6.88 16.45
C LEU A 259 1.85 -5.82 16.99
N SER A 260 3.13 -5.94 16.67
CA SER A 260 4.25 -5.27 17.37
C SER A 260 4.12 -3.75 17.40
N ASP A 261 3.59 -3.16 16.34
CA ASP A 261 3.52 -1.71 16.15
C ASP A 261 2.28 -1.07 16.79
N LEU A 262 1.29 -1.87 17.17
CA LEU A 262 0.00 -1.45 17.73
C LEU A 262 0.06 -1.46 19.26
N ASP A 263 0.76 -0.48 19.83
CA ASP A 263 0.90 -0.29 21.27
C ASP A 263 0.14 0.95 21.75
N CYS A 264 -0.93 0.76 22.53
CA CYS A 264 -1.75 1.86 23.06
C CYS A 264 -1.00 2.80 24.05
N SER A 265 0.23 2.46 24.45
CA SER A 265 1.07 3.32 25.29
C SER A 265 1.80 4.41 24.50
N VAL A 266 1.93 4.25 23.17
CA VAL A 266 2.64 5.22 22.32
C VAL A 266 1.70 6.26 21.72
N LYS A 267 2.15 7.53 21.64
CA LYS A 267 1.34 8.67 21.16
C LYS A 267 0.73 8.47 19.77
N ARG A 268 1.37 7.69 18.90
CA ARG A 268 0.88 7.44 17.53
C ARG A 268 -0.29 6.45 17.48
N CYS A 269 -0.53 5.67 18.53
CA CYS A 269 -1.60 4.67 18.55
C CYS A 269 -2.82 5.24 19.26
N HIS A 270 -3.99 5.06 18.66
CA HIS A 270 -5.27 5.54 19.15
C HIS A 270 -6.18 4.35 19.36
N CYS A 271 -6.52 4.07 20.63
CA CYS A 271 -7.23 2.86 21.02
C CYS A 271 -8.66 3.14 21.50
N ASP A 272 -9.50 2.11 21.42
CA ASP A 272 -10.93 2.15 21.76
C ASP A 272 -11.73 3.23 21.01
N VAL A 273 -11.37 3.50 19.76
CA VAL A 273 -12.01 4.50 18.90
C VAL A 273 -13.33 3.94 18.36
N SER A 274 -14.42 4.68 18.53
CA SER A 274 -15.75 4.25 18.06
C SER A 274 -15.94 4.55 16.57
N TYR A 275 -16.27 3.54 15.79
CA TYR A 275 -16.69 3.70 14.39
C TYR A 275 -17.80 2.69 14.05
N GLN A 276 -18.92 3.17 13.49
CA GLN A 276 -20.08 2.36 13.09
C GLN A 276 -20.55 1.32 14.13
N GLY A 277 -20.58 1.70 15.42
CA GLY A 277 -21.02 0.84 16.51
C GLY A 277 -20.00 -0.22 16.98
N LYS A 278 -18.79 -0.22 16.41
CA LYS A 278 -17.65 -1.06 16.82
C LYS A 278 -16.51 -0.21 17.40
N LYS A 279 -15.56 -0.87 18.05
CA LYS A 279 -14.35 -0.27 18.63
C LYS A 279 -13.12 -0.72 17.87
N TYR A 280 -12.22 0.23 17.58
CA TYR A 280 -11.00 -0.02 16.83
C TYR A 280 -9.78 0.65 17.48
N ASP A 281 -8.65 -0.02 17.34
CA ASP A 281 -7.33 0.51 17.62
C ASP A 281 -6.64 0.78 16.29
N TYR A 282 -6.07 1.98 16.12
CA TYR A 282 -5.40 2.34 14.88
C TYR A 282 -4.05 3.01 15.12
N ILE A 283 -3.16 2.85 14.14
CA ILE A 283 -1.87 3.55 14.08
C ILE A 283 -2.07 4.83 13.26
N GLY A 284 -1.86 5.98 13.90
CA GLY A 284 -1.93 7.33 13.34
C GLY A 284 -0.56 7.85 12.88
N HIS A 285 -0.31 9.14 13.06
CA HIS A 285 0.90 9.85 12.62
C HIS A 285 1.24 9.57 11.15
N ILE A 286 0.21 9.66 10.30
CA ILE A 286 0.24 9.27 8.90
C ILE A 286 1.28 10.06 8.11
N SER A 287 2.05 9.41 7.24
CA SER A 287 3.01 10.05 6.34
C SER A 287 2.53 10.05 4.88
N ARG A 288 3.10 10.93 4.04
CA ARG A 288 2.67 11.12 2.63
C ARG A 288 2.74 9.85 1.79
N ASP A 289 3.77 9.04 2.03
CA ASP A 289 4.03 7.77 1.34
C ASP A 289 2.92 6.74 1.56
N GLN A 290 2.14 6.84 2.64
CA GLN A 290 1.02 5.93 2.88
C GLN A 290 -0.12 6.16 1.88
N TYR A 291 -0.34 7.42 1.49
CA TYR A 291 -1.40 7.78 0.54
C TYR A 291 -1.11 7.32 -0.89
N GLN A 292 0.16 7.28 -1.33
CA GLN A 292 0.45 6.93 -2.72
C GLN A 292 0.11 5.47 -3.05
N GLY A 293 0.38 4.52 -2.14
CA GLY A 293 0.06 3.11 -2.37
C GLY A 293 -1.45 2.93 -2.43
N VAL A 294 -2.18 3.57 -1.52
CA VAL A 294 -3.65 3.56 -1.50
C VAL A 294 -4.22 4.22 -2.75
N MET A 295 -3.70 5.36 -3.18
CA MET A 295 -4.19 6.06 -4.37
C MET A 295 -3.83 5.35 -5.68
N LEU A 296 -2.70 4.64 -5.73
CA LEU A 296 -2.36 3.71 -6.81
C LEU A 296 -3.38 2.56 -6.86
N GLY A 297 -3.62 1.92 -5.71
CA GLY A 297 -4.59 0.84 -5.57
C GLY A 297 -6.00 1.25 -5.96
N TYR A 298 -6.51 2.34 -5.38
CA TYR A 298 -7.86 2.88 -5.66
C TYR A 298 -8.06 3.24 -7.13
N ALA A 299 -7.08 3.87 -7.78
CA ALA A 299 -7.19 4.19 -9.20
C ALA A 299 -7.32 2.93 -10.06
N LEU A 300 -6.46 1.93 -9.83
CA LEU A 300 -6.49 0.68 -10.59
C LEU A 300 -7.71 -0.17 -10.27
N ALA A 301 -8.14 -0.21 -8.99
CA ALA A 301 -9.34 -0.90 -8.56
C ALA A 301 -10.58 -0.29 -9.21
N TYR A 302 -10.71 1.04 -9.22
CA TYR A 302 -11.84 1.70 -9.86
C TYR A 302 -11.96 1.40 -11.37
N GLU A 303 -10.82 1.25 -12.06
CA GLU A 303 -10.80 0.84 -13.46
C GLU A 303 -11.02 -0.67 -13.67
N ALA A 304 -10.71 -1.51 -12.68
CA ALA A 304 -10.87 -2.96 -12.74
C ALA A 304 -12.31 -3.41 -12.43
N LEU A 305 -12.99 -2.64 -11.58
CA LEU A 305 -14.36 -2.86 -11.14
C LEU A 305 -15.37 -2.27 -12.14
N GLY A 306 -16.44 -3.01 -12.42
CA GLY A 306 -17.47 -2.64 -13.38
C GLY A 306 -18.75 -2.12 -12.73
N GLU A 307 -19.84 -2.04 -13.52
CA GLU A 307 -21.17 -1.63 -13.03
C GLU A 307 -21.72 -2.57 -11.94
N ASN A 308 -21.39 -3.86 -12.00
CA ASN A 308 -21.78 -4.85 -10.99
C ASN A 308 -21.11 -4.62 -9.63
N ASP A 309 -19.98 -3.92 -9.61
CA ASP A 309 -19.20 -3.60 -8.41
C ASP A 309 -19.39 -2.14 -7.97
N GLU A 310 -20.45 -1.49 -8.46
CA GLU A 310 -20.72 -0.08 -8.20
C GLU A 310 -20.77 0.29 -6.70
N PRO A 311 -21.30 -0.55 -5.79
CA PRO A 311 -21.18 -0.27 -4.35
C PRO A 311 -19.72 -0.12 -3.88
N THR A 312 -18.80 -0.94 -4.39
CA THR A 312 -17.37 -0.86 -4.06
C THR A 312 -16.73 0.36 -4.72
N ARG A 313 -17.09 0.67 -5.98
CA ARG A 313 -16.64 1.90 -6.67
C ARG A 313 -17.09 3.16 -5.93
N GLU A 314 -18.27 3.13 -5.31
CA GLU A 314 -18.78 4.21 -4.47
C GLU A 314 -17.94 4.43 -3.21
N LEU A 315 -17.45 3.37 -2.54
CA LEU A 315 -16.53 3.52 -1.41
C LEU A 315 -15.24 4.26 -1.83
N ILE A 316 -14.66 3.87 -2.96
CA ILE A 316 -13.47 4.54 -3.52
C ILE A 316 -13.77 6.02 -3.79
N ARG A 317 -14.91 6.31 -4.42
CA ARG A 317 -15.37 7.68 -4.71
C ARG A 317 -15.47 8.53 -3.45
N GLN A 318 -16.12 8.00 -2.42
CA GLN A 318 -16.32 8.71 -1.16
C GLN A 318 -14.98 9.08 -0.51
N ASP A 319 -14.05 8.13 -0.43
CA ASP A 319 -12.75 8.36 0.20
C ASP A 319 -11.91 9.37 -0.60
N VAL A 320 -11.78 9.15 -1.91
CA VAL A 320 -10.95 9.99 -2.79
C VAL A 320 -11.48 11.42 -2.86
N VAL A 321 -12.79 11.60 -3.07
CA VAL A 321 -13.40 12.93 -3.18
C VAL A 321 -13.30 13.67 -1.85
N LYS A 322 -13.59 13.00 -0.72
CA LYS A 322 -13.47 13.59 0.62
C LYS A 322 -12.03 14.01 0.90
N PHE A 323 -11.05 13.19 0.54
CA PHE A 323 -9.63 13.51 0.67
C PHE A 323 -9.23 14.73 -0.18
N VAL A 324 -9.56 14.74 -1.47
CA VAL A 324 -9.19 15.86 -2.37
C VAL A 324 -9.90 17.16 -1.97
N GLN A 325 -11.19 17.10 -1.61
CA GLN A 325 -11.91 18.27 -1.10
C GLN A 325 -11.30 18.79 0.21
N GLU A 326 -10.77 17.92 1.06
CA GLU A 326 -10.02 18.34 2.23
C GLU A 326 -8.74 19.10 1.86
N LEU A 327 -7.97 18.57 0.89
CA LEU A 327 -6.75 19.21 0.39
C LEU A 327 -7.02 20.58 -0.25
N MET A 328 -8.18 20.77 -0.88
CA MET A 328 -8.59 22.04 -1.49
C MET A 328 -8.83 23.16 -0.47
N LYS A 329 -9.12 22.83 0.80
CA LYS A 329 -9.48 23.83 1.82
C LYS A 329 -8.26 24.65 2.25
N GLU A 330 -8.43 25.97 2.28
CA GLU A 330 -7.51 26.87 2.98
C GLU A 330 -8.02 27.10 4.41
N ARG A 331 -7.14 26.91 5.40
CA ARG A 331 -7.47 27.10 6.81
C ARG A 331 -6.40 27.90 7.50
N THR A 332 -6.82 28.72 8.47
CA THR A 332 -5.89 29.33 9.42
C THR A 332 -5.89 28.47 10.67
N MET A 333 -4.73 27.89 11.00
CA MET A 333 -4.57 26.96 12.10
C MET A 333 -3.56 27.49 13.11
N PRO A 334 -3.80 27.30 14.42
CA PRO A 334 -2.77 27.53 15.42
C PRO A 334 -1.66 26.47 15.29
N VAL A 335 -0.42 26.94 15.28
CA VAL A 335 0.81 26.14 15.20
C VAL A 335 1.68 26.45 16.41
N VAL A 336 2.17 25.39 17.05
CA VAL A 336 3.23 25.47 18.04
C VAL A 336 4.52 24.97 17.40
N VAL A 337 5.48 25.87 17.19
CA VAL A 337 6.80 25.49 16.67
C VAL A 337 7.74 25.30 17.86
N LYS A 338 8.38 24.14 18.02
CA LYS A 338 9.41 23.91 19.03
C LYS A 338 10.77 23.84 18.33
N VAL A 339 11.64 24.82 18.55
CA VAL A 339 13.01 24.80 18.01
C VAL A 339 13.96 24.37 19.13
N ASN A 340 14.62 23.21 18.98
CA ASN A 340 15.44 22.58 20.02
C ASN A 340 14.71 22.52 21.38
N GLY A 341 13.43 22.15 21.37
CA GLY A 341 12.58 22.08 22.56
C GLY A 341 12.01 23.42 23.06
N THR A 342 12.44 24.56 22.52
CA THR A 342 11.92 25.88 22.91
C THR A 342 10.68 26.25 22.07
N PRO A 343 9.50 26.44 22.68
CA PRO A 343 8.30 26.81 21.94
C PRO A 343 8.38 28.25 21.39
N VAL A 344 7.91 28.41 20.17
CA VAL A 344 7.79 29.62 19.38
C VAL A 344 6.33 29.65 18.91
N GLY A 345 5.53 30.52 19.51
CA GLY A 345 4.10 30.61 19.23
C GLY A 345 3.24 30.63 20.50
N PRO A 346 1.91 30.46 20.36
CA PRO A 346 1.21 30.00 19.17
C PRO A 346 1.25 31.00 18.01
N LEU A 347 1.41 30.49 16.79
CA LEU A 347 1.35 31.24 15.55
C LEU A 347 0.14 30.77 14.75
N ASN A 348 -0.62 31.70 14.17
CA ASN A 348 -1.65 31.33 13.21
C ASN A 348 -1.02 31.29 11.83
N VAL A 349 -1.05 30.13 11.18
CA VAL A 349 -0.56 29.97 9.81
C VAL A 349 -1.68 29.51 8.89
N LYS A 350 -1.67 30.01 7.67
CA LYS A 350 -2.52 29.52 6.59
C LYS A 350 -1.94 28.24 6.01
N ILE A 351 -2.74 27.19 5.98
CA ILE A 351 -2.39 25.88 5.41
C ILE A 351 -3.44 25.52 4.36
N ARG A 352 -2.97 24.90 3.27
CA ARG A 352 -3.75 24.19 2.25
C ARG A 352 -2.99 22.92 1.89
N PHE A 353 -3.63 21.97 1.21
CA PHE A 353 -3.04 20.68 0.87
C PHE A 353 -2.57 19.94 2.11
N ALA A 354 -3.42 19.91 3.12
CA ALA A 354 -3.16 19.18 4.34
C ALA A 354 -4.45 18.56 4.88
N VAL A 355 -4.29 17.41 5.50
CA VAL A 355 -5.33 16.76 6.30
C VAL A 355 -5.00 16.99 7.76
N ILE A 356 -6.03 17.17 8.58
CA ILE A 356 -5.90 17.59 9.97
C ILE A 356 -6.38 16.47 10.88
N ASN A 357 -5.56 16.08 11.84
CA ASN A 357 -5.91 15.06 12.82
C ASN A 357 -5.95 15.69 14.21
N SER A 358 -7.15 16.00 14.71
CA SER A 358 -7.29 16.68 16.00
C SER A 358 -6.81 15.84 17.19
N ALA A 359 -6.87 14.52 17.08
CA ALA A 359 -6.41 13.59 18.12
C ALA A 359 -4.90 13.69 18.39
N GLU A 360 -4.12 14.22 17.43
CA GLU A 360 -2.67 14.34 17.54
C GLU A 360 -2.18 15.77 17.81
N MET A 361 -3.11 16.73 17.93
CA MET A 361 -2.80 18.11 18.23
C MET A 361 -2.37 18.31 19.68
N GLU A 362 -1.53 19.31 19.91
CA GLU A 362 -1.17 19.77 21.25
C GLU A 362 -2.03 20.98 21.61
N ASN A 363 -2.96 20.81 22.57
CA ASN A 363 -3.87 21.88 23.01
C ASN A 363 -4.65 22.55 21.85
N GLY A 364 -5.09 21.74 20.88
CA GLY A 364 -5.83 22.22 19.70
C GLY A 364 -4.95 22.93 18.65
N ALA A 365 -3.63 22.84 18.77
CA ALA A 365 -2.67 23.34 17.79
C ALA A 365 -1.87 22.20 17.15
N VAL A 366 -1.57 22.33 15.85
CA VAL A 366 -0.60 21.44 15.21
C VAL A 366 0.79 21.75 15.75
N SER A 367 1.61 20.75 15.96
CA SER A 367 2.97 20.94 16.49
C SER A 367 4.02 20.66 15.42
N LEU A 368 5.04 21.52 15.38
CA LEU A 368 6.22 21.39 14.52
C LEU A 368 7.45 21.37 15.41
N HIS A 369 8.08 20.22 15.55
CA HIS A 369 9.36 20.07 16.23
C HIS A 369 10.49 20.20 15.22
N VAL A 370 11.44 21.10 15.49
CA VAL A 370 12.62 21.33 14.65
C VAL A 370 13.85 21.14 15.52
N ASP A 371 14.58 20.05 15.29
CA ASP A 371 15.90 19.83 15.86
C ASP A 371 16.97 20.33 14.88
N THR A 372 17.65 21.41 15.27
CA THR A 372 18.67 22.07 14.43
C THR A 372 20.03 21.39 14.48
N GLY A 373 20.23 20.46 15.42
CA GLY A 373 21.41 19.60 15.54
C GLY A 373 21.24 18.27 14.80
N LYS A 374 20.01 17.76 14.72
CA LYS A 374 19.63 16.52 14.03
C LYS A 374 18.31 16.71 13.28
N TYR A 375 18.40 17.24 12.07
CA TYR A 375 17.22 17.58 11.28
C TYR A 375 16.30 16.38 11.03
N ASP A 376 16.86 15.17 10.94
CA ASP A 376 16.09 13.93 10.78
C ASP A 376 15.12 13.69 11.96
N ASP A 377 15.42 14.23 13.15
CA ASP A 377 14.59 14.14 14.36
C ASP A 377 13.49 15.23 14.42
N SER A 378 13.31 15.99 13.33
CA SER A 378 12.24 16.99 13.23
C SER A 378 10.92 16.35 12.81
N GLU A 379 9.85 16.69 13.50
CA GLU A 379 8.56 16.00 13.37
C GLU A 379 7.39 16.99 13.35
N ALA A 380 6.31 16.61 12.67
CA ALA A 380 5.04 17.31 12.69
C ALA A 380 3.96 16.41 13.31
N TYR A 381 3.07 16.96 14.13
CA TYR A 381 1.90 16.27 14.68
C TYR A 381 0.62 17.09 14.50
N GLY A 382 -0.50 16.37 14.39
CA GLY A 382 -1.84 16.97 14.24
C GLY A 382 -2.21 17.30 12.81
N PHE A 383 -1.31 17.10 11.84
CA PHE A 383 -1.59 17.24 10.42
C PHE A 383 -0.57 16.51 9.55
N GLN A 384 -0.99 16.15 8.33
CA GLN A 384 -0.09 15.73 7.26
C GLN A 384 -0.32 16.65 6.07
N GLU A 385 0.76 17.24 5.55
CA GLU A 385 0.72 18.22 4.47
C GLU A 385 1.36 17.68 3.19
N PHE A 386 1.00 18.28 2.05
CA PHE A 386 1.40 17.86 0.70
C PHE A 386 1.88 19.05 -0.15
N LEU A 387 2.30 20.17 0.46
CA LEU A 387 2.58 21.42 -0.25
C LEU A 387 3.66 21.25 -1.37
N PRO A 388 3.40 21.66 -2.62
CA PRO A 388 4.42 21.67 -3.68
C PRO A 388 5.59 22.62 -3.39
N ASN A 389 5.34 23.67 -2.58
CA ASN A 389 6.31 24.66 -2.18
C ASN A 389 6.23 24.91 -0.67
N LEU A 390 7.17 24.34 0.08
CA LEU A 390 7.19 24.42 1.53
C LEU A 390 7.49 25.85 2.05
N ALA A 391 8.05 26.73 1.21
CA ALA A 391 8.30 28.13 1.58
C ALA A 391 7.00 28.85 1.95
N LEU A 392 5.85 28.41 1.41
CA LEU A 392 4.54 28.98 1.71
C LEU A 392 4.15 28.82 3.18
N LEU A 393 4.54 27.70 3.81
CA LEU A 393 4.35 27.48 5.24
C LEU A 393 5.44 28.18 6.05
N LEU A 394 6.71 27.93 5.72
CA LEU A 394 7.85 28.37 6.52
C LEU A 394 7.99 29.90 6.62
N LYS A 395 7.61 30.64 5.57
CA LYS A 395 7.68 32.11 5.58
C LYS A 395 6.67 32.78 6.53
N GLN A 396 5.65 32.05 6.97
CA GLN A 396 4.66 32.57 7.92
C GLN A 396 5.20 32.56 9.36
N ILE A 397 6.34 31.91 9.61
CA ILE A 397 6.95 31.81 10.93
C ILE A 397 7.90 33.00 11.16
N PRO A 398 7.59 33.95 12.08
CA PRO A 398 8.32 35.22 12.19
C PRO A 398 9.84 35.07 12.37
N LEU A 399 10.28 34.08 13.15
CA LEU A 399 11.70 33.88 13.47
C LEU A 399 12.57 33.40 12.31
N ILE A 400 11.98 32.77 11.29
CA ILE A 400 12.71 32.22 10.15
C ILE A 400 12.28 32.84 8.81
N SER A 401 11.20 33.62 8.79
CA SER A 401 10.60 34.21 7.58
C SER A 401 11.60 34.94 6.67
N SER A 402 12.52 35.71 7.25
CA SER A 402 13.50 36.53 6.52
C SER A 402 14.66 35.74 5.91
N ILE A 403 14.88 34.49 6.36
CA ILE A 403 15.97 33.63 5.90
C ILE A 403 15.49 32.48 5.00
N VAL A 404 14.18 32.23 4.95
CA VAL A 404 13.58 31.21 4.08
C VAL A 404 13.57 31.72 2.63
N PRO A 405 14.13 30.96 1.67
CA PRO A 405 14.08 31.30 0.25
C PRO A 405 12.65 31.54 -0.24
N SER A 406 12.48 32.30 -1.33
CA SER A 406 11.16 32.49 -1.98
C SER A 406 10.47 31.19 -2.37
N THR A 407 11.25 30.14 -2.62
CA THR A 407 10.78 28.82 -3.04
C THR A 407 11.57 27.74 -2.35
N VAL A 408 10.87 26.74 -1.81
CA VAL A 408 11.42 25.45 -1.36
C VAL A 408 10.61 24.38 -2.09
N PRO A 409 10.96 24.08 -3.36
CA PRO A 409 10.18 23.20 -4.21
C PRO A 409 10.25 21.75 -3.72
N ARG A 410 9.12 21.04 -3.86
CA ARG A 410 8.98 19.62 -3.52
C ARG A 410 8.27 18.89 -4.65
N ALA A 411 9.08 18.35 -5.55
CA ALA A 411 8.63 17.70 -6.77
C ALA A 411 7.78 16.45 -6.49
N ASP A 412 8.16 15.66 -5.48
CA ASP A 412 7.39 14.54 -4.94
C ASP A 412 5.97 14.96 -4.55
N SER A 413 5.84 16.04 -3.76
CA SER A 413 4.55 16.60 -3.36
C SER A 413 3.71 17.11 -4.53
N ALA A 414 4.37 17.74 -5.50
CA ALA A 414 3.70 18.22 -6.71
C ALA A 414 3.13 17.05 -7.53
N VAL A 415 3.91 15.98 -7.74
CA VAL A 415 3.46 14.76 -8.43
C VAL A 415 2.32 14.08 -7.67
N MET A 416 2.45 13.94 -6.34
CA MET A 416 1.39 13.36 -5.50
C MET A 416 0.09 14.14 -5.62
N LEU A 417 0.10 15.46 -5.47
CA LEU A 417 -1.11 16.27 -5.60
C LEU A 417 -1.74 16.14 -6.98
N ALA A 418 -0.94 16.24 -8.05
CA ALA A 418 -1.48 16.09 -9.39
C ALA A 418 -2.10 14.71 -9.61
N SER A 419 -1.47 13.66 -9.09
CA SER A 419 -2.00 12.30 -9.10
C SER A 419 -3.32 12.20 -8.34
N PHE A 420 -3.41 12.72 -7.11
CA PHE A 420 -4.62 12.64 -6.30
C PHE A 420 -5.81 13.35 -6.94
N PHE A 421 -5.59 14.54 -7.50
CA PHE A 421 -6.63 15.25 -8.25
C PHE A 421 -7.03 14.51 -9.52
N SER A 422 -6.07 13.95 -10.26
CA SER A 422 -6.38 13.14 -11.46
C SER A 422 -7.19 11.89 -11.15
N VAL A 423 -6.91 11.22 -10.02
CA VAL A 423 -7.72 10.09 -9.55
C VAL A 423 -9.12 10.58 -9.15
N ALA A 424 -9.25 11.70 -8.44
CA ALA A 424 -10.56 12.25 -8.08
C ALA A 424 -11.42 12.62 -9.30
N LEU A 425 -10.80 13.19 -10.35
CA LEU A 425 -11.47 13.44 -11.62
C LEU A 425 -11.91 12.12 -12.28
N MET A 426 -11.04 11.11 -12.34
CA MET A 426 -11.37 9.80 -12.91
C MET A 426 -12.56 9.13 -12.21
N VAL A 427 -12.59 9.14 -10.87
CA VAL A 427 -13.65 8.45 -10.13
C VAL A 427 -14.99 9.20 -10.14
N THR A 428 -15.00 10.48 -10.51
CA THR A 428 -16.22 11.29 -10.60
C THR A 428 -16.72 11.53 -12.03
N ASP A 429 -15.89 11.27 -13.04
CA ASP A 429 -16.23 11.45 -14.45
C ASP A 429 -17.47 10.62 -14.85
N GLY A 430 -18.43 11.28 -15.49
CA GLY A 430 -19.70 10.69 -15.92
C GLY A 430 -20.65 10.24 -14.81
N VAL A 431 -20.32 10.41 -13.52
CA VAL A 431 -21.17 10.00 -12.39
C VAL A 431 -22.10 11.13 -11.99
N LYS A 432 -23.39 11.03 -12.38
CA LYS A 432 -24.40 12.09 -12.16
C LYS A 432 -24.48 12.62 -10.71
N ALA A 433 -24.32 11.74 -9.72
CA ALA A 433 -24.37 12.15 -8.30
C ALA A 433 -23.16 13.02 -7.86
N TYR A 434 -22.08 13.00 -8.64
CA TYR A 434 -20.81 13.68 -8.36
C TYR A 434 -20.49 14.79 -9.39
N GLU A 435 -21.40 15.13 -10.30
CA GLU A 435 -21.17 16.12 -11.37
C GLU A 435 -20.69 17.47 -10.82
N ASN A 436 -21.31 17.97 -9.75
CA ASN A 436 -20.89 19.22 -9.11
C ASN A 436 -19.48 19.11 -8.51
N GLN A 437 -19.18 18.00 -7.83
CA GLN A 437 -17.87 17.76 -7.22
C GLN A 437 -16.78 17.62 -8.29
N HIS A 438 -17.07 16.92 -9.39
CA HIS A 438 -16.18 16.81 -10.54
C HIS A 438 -15.82 18.20 -11.08
N ASP A 439 -16.82 19.04 -11.34
CA ASP A 439 -16.62 20.39 -11.88
C ASP A 439 -15.85 21.30 -10.91
N GLU A 440 -16.13 21.22 -9.61
CA GLU A 440 -15.41 21.96 -8.58
C GLU A 440 -13.94 21.54 -8.48
N ILE A 441 -13.67 20.23 -8.52
CA ILE A 441 -12.31 19.67 -8.49
C ILE A 441 -11.55 20.08 -9.76
N LEU A 442 -12.17 19.98 -10.94
CA LEU A 442 -11.56 20.37 -12.20
C LEU A 442 -11.24 21.87 -12.23
N ALA A 443 -12.19 22.71 -11.85
CA ALA A 443 -11.99 24.16 -11.78
C ALA A 443 -10.86 24.55 -10.82
N PHE A 444 -10.75 23.87 -9.68
CA PHE A 444 -9.63 24.05 -8.77
C PHE A 444 -8.30 23.57 -9.40
N TYR A 445 -8.29 22.37 -9.95
CA TYR A 445 -7.10 21.71 -10.51
C TYR A 445 -6.47 22.51 -11.64
N GLU A 446 -7.28 23.16 -12.48
CA GLU A 446 -6.79 23.92 -13.65
C GLU A 446 -6.69 25.43 -13.41
N GLY A 447 -7.49 25.98 -12.49
CA GLY A 447 -7.74 27.42 -12.40
C GLY A 447 -7.46 28.09 -11.06
N ASN A 448 -7.13 27.35 -9.99
CA ASN A 448 -6.91 27.97 -8.68
C ASN A 448 -5.69 28.90 -8.66
N THR A 449 -5.87 30.14 -8.21
CA THR A 449 -4.78 31.14 -8.08
C THR A 449 -4.38 31.41 -6.62
N GLY A 450 -4.94 30.64 -5.67
CA GLY A 450 -4.73 30.81 -4.22
C GLY A 450 -3.45 30.16 -3.69
N LEU A 451 -3.39 29.96 -2.37
CA LEU A 451 -2.26 29.32 -1.69
C LEU A 451 -1.92 27.98 -2.37
N GLY A 452 -0.68 27.84 -2.83
CA GLY A 452 -0.17 26.60 -3.44
C GLY A 452 -0.51 26.40 -4.93
N GLY A 453 -1.33 27.27 -5.53
CA GLY A 453 -1.57 27.28 -6.97
C GLY A 453 -2.38 26.10 -7.51
N ASN A 454 -2.19 25.80 -8.78
CA ASN A 454 -2.86 24.72 -9.54
C ASN A 454 -1.85 23.90 -10.36
N ILE A 455 -2.32 22.97 -11.20
CA ILE A 455 -1.44 22.09 -11.98
C ILE A 455 -0.38 22.82 -12.80
N ASN A 456 -0.70 24.00 -13.35
CA ASN A 456 0.23 24.79 -14.15
C ASN A 456 1.39 25.35 -13.32
N ASP A 457 1.17 25.59 -12.01
CA ASP A 457 2.22 25.96 -11.07
C ASP A 457 3.04 24.75 -10.60
N TRP A 458 2.42 23.57 -10.58
CA TRP A 458 3.04 22.34 -10.11
C TRP A 458 3.97 21.72 -11.16
N ILE A 459 3.62 21.79 -12.45
CA ILE A 459 4.44 21.23 -13.55
C ILE A 459 5.91 21.73 -13.52
N PRO A 460 6.19 23.04 -13.38
CA PRO A 460 7.56 23.53 -13.24
C PRO A 460 8.28 22.97 -12.00
N ILE A 461 7.57 22.75 -10.90
CA ILE A 461 8.13 22.16 -9.67
C ILE A 461 8.48 20.69 -9.91
N MET A 462 7.57 19.91 -10.52
CA MET A 462 7.82 18.50 -10.89
C MET A 462 8.97 18.38 -11.88
N SER A 463 9.08 19.29 -12.85
CA SER A 463 10.16 19.33 -13.84
C SER A 463 11.54 19.57 -13.22
N GLY A 464 11.57 20.10 -11.99
CA GLY A 464 12.76 20.26 -11.17
C GLY A 464 13.13 19.04 -10.34
N TRP A 465 12.44 17.90 -10.50
CA TRP A 465 12.74 16.67 -9.76
C TRP A 465 14.19 16.25 -9.94
N PHE A 466 14.80 15.83 -8.84
CA PHE A 466 16.14 15.25 -8.81
C PHE A 466 16.25 14.25 -7.66
N TYR A 467 17.14 13.28 -7.83
CA TYR A 467 17.57 12.38 -6.76
C TYR A 467 18.98 12.79 -6.30
N SER A 468 19.14 12.95 -4.99
CA SER A 468 20.47 13.16 -4.39
C SER A 468 21.00 11.84 -3.88
N ASN A 469 21.99 11.27 -4.58
CA ASN A 469 22.67 10.07 -4.12
C ASN A 469 23.57 10.38 -2.91
N SER A 470 23.29 9.75 -1.77
CA SER A 470 24.08 9.85 -0.54
C SER A 470 24.29 8.45 0.04
N CYS A 471 25.08 7.62 -0.64
CA CYS A 471 25.23 6.19 -0.35
C CYS A 471 23.87 5.49 -0.20
N GLY A 472 22.95 5.74 -1.14
CA GLY A 472 21.61 5.15 -1.11
C GLY A 472 20.65 5.73 -0.07
N LYS A 473 21.11 6.58 0.87
CA LYS A 473 20.20 7.30 1.78
C LYS A 473 19.18 8.10 0.99
N GLY A 474 17.91 7.93 1.33
CA GLY A 474 16.80 8.59 0.63
C GLY A 474 16.32 7.90 -0.64
N TYR A 475 16.84 6.72 -1.02
CA TYR A 475 16.33 5.98 -2.19
C TYR A 475 14.83 5.64 -2.07
N TYR A 476 14.35 5.40 -0.84
CA TYR A 476 12.93 5.13 -0.58
C TYR A 476 12.00 6.25 -1.07
N ALA A 477 12.48 7.51 -1.08
CA ALA A 477 11.72 8.65 -1.59
C ALA A 477 11.43 8.56 -3.09
N ASN A 478 12.13 7.68 -3.82
CA ASN A 478 11.84 7.41 -5.22
C ASN A 478 10.54 6.61 -5.39
N ASN A 479 10.22 5.72 -4.45
CA ASN A 479 8.92 5.04 -4.46
C ASN A 479 7.80 6.08 -4.35
N ILE A 480 7.99 7.06 -3.43
CA ILE A 480 7.10 8.22 -3.16
C ILE A 480 6.65 8.98 -4.42
N VAL A 481 7.48 8.97 -5.47
CA VAL A 481 7.18 9.69 -6.71
C VAL A 481 6.83 8.77 -7.88
N MET A 482 7.34 7.53 -7.92
CA MET A 482 7.12 6.61 -9.05
C MET A 482 5.69 6.06 -9.09
N GLU A 483 5.12 5.67 -7.94
CA GLU A 483 3.73 5.20 -7.86
C GLU A 483 2.72 6.29 -8.29
N PRO A 484 2.75 7.52 -7.73
CA PRO A 484 1.83 8.56 -8.18
C PRO A 484 2.11 9.02 -9.61
N MET A 485 3.36 8.97 -10.09
CA MET A 485 3.69 9.27 -11.49
C MET A 485 3.04 8.28 -12.47
N TYR A 486 2.92 7.00 -12.10
CA TYR A 486 2.22 6.02 -12.94
C TYR A 486 0.73 6.38 -13.14
N ASN A 487 0.05 6.78 -12.06
CA ASN A 487 -1.32 7.29 -12.15
C ASN A 487 -1.37 8.56 -13.00
N LEU A 488 -0.53 9.55 -12.67
CA LEU A 488 -0.53 10.83 -13.36
C LEU A 488 -0.28 10.70 -14.87
N ALA A 489 0.68 9.86 -15.27
CA ALA A 489 1.01 9.60 -16.67
C ALA A 489 -0.14 8.96 -17.47
N ARG A 490 -1.06 8.25 -16.82
CA ARG A 490 -2.23 7.62 -17.46
C ARG A 490 -3.47 8.51 -17.41
N LEU A 491 -3.64 9.25 -16.32
CA LEU A 491 -4.92 9.86 -15.95
C LEU A 491 -4.99 11.36 -16.21
N GLU A 492 -3.87 12.07 -16.36
CA GLU A 492 -3.87 13.53 -16.60
C GLU A 492 -4.76 13.88 -17.81
N PRO A 493 -5.89 14.57 -17.64
CA PRO A 493 -6.88 14.74 -18.70
C PRO A 493 -6.36 15.55 -19.90
N ASP A 494 -5.47 16.51 -19.69
CA ASP A 494 -4.89 17.29 -20.79
C ASP A 494 -3.69 16.56 -21.41
N LEU A 495 -3.81 16.23 -22.70
CA LEU A 495 -2.76 15.49 -23.43
C LEU A 495 -1.43 16.25 -23.53
N GLY A 496 -1.45 17.58 -23.50
CA GLY A 496 -0.26 18.42 -23.51
C GLY A 496 0.51 18.32 -22.20
N ARG A 497 -0.19 18.51 -21.06
CA ARG A 497 0.36 18.35 -19.71
C ARG A 497 0.85 16.93 -19.48
N ARG A 498 0.07 15.92 -19.89
CA ARG A 498 0.48 14.51 -19.84
C ARG A 498 1.75 14.26 -20.63
N GLY A 499 1.85 14.81 -21.84
CA GLY A 499 3.06 14.75 -22.66
C GLY A 499 4.29 15.33 -21.96
N VAL A 500 4.15 16.47 -21.26
CA VAL A 500 5.23 17.06 -20.44
C VAL A 500 5.61 16.15 -19.28
N MET A 501 4.64 15.62 -18.53
CA MET A 501 4.90 14.72 -17.39
C MET A 501 5.66 13.47 -17.82
N VAL A 502 5.24 12.83 -18.91
CA VAL A 502 5.88 11.61 -19.43
C VAL A 502 7.27 11.90 -19.97
N SER A 503 7.42 12.88 -20.87
CA SER A 503 8.71 13.12 -21.56
C SER A 503 9.74 13.89 -20.72
N HIS A 504 9.32 14.94 -20.01
CA HIS A 504 10.24 15.83 -19.32
C HIS A 504 10.50 15.40 -17.87
N VAL A 505 9.51 14.83 -17.18
CA VAL A 505 9.66 14.44 -15.76
C VAL A 505 10.02 12.96 -15.67
N LEU A 506 9.15 12.06 -16.14
CA LEU A 506 9.34 10.63 -16.02
C LEU A 506 10.54 10.15 -16.85
N GLU A 507 10.58 10.42 -18.15
CA GLU A 507 11.65 9.94 -19.03
C GLU A 507 12.98 10.67 -18.77
N SER A 508 12.99 11.99 -18.94
CA SER A 508 14.24 12.79 -18.97
C SER A 508 14.91 12.97 -17.59
N ARG A 509 14.19 12.73 -16.49
CA ARG A 509 14.72 12.93 -15.12
C ARG A 509 14.68 11.64 -14.31
N MET A 510 13.48 11.12 -14.07
CA MET A 510 13.27 9.99 -13.16
C MET A 510 13.87 8.71 -13.73
N TRP A 511 13.42 8.26 -14.89
CA TRP A 511 13.93 7.07 -15.56
C TRP A 511 15.43 7.18 -15.82
N LYS A 512 15.92 8.33 -16.29
CA LYS A 512 17.37 8.52 -16.49
C LYS A 512 18.20 8.31 -15.22
N THR A 513 17.62 8.55 -14.04
CA THR A 513 18.25 8.26 -12.74
C THR A 513 18.19 6.77 -12.40
N PHE A 514 17.16 6.05 -12.86
CA PHE A 514 16.88 4.67 -12.45
C PHE A 514 17.24 3.61 -13.49
N GLU A 515 17.64 3.98 -14.70
CA GLU A 515 17.90 3.05 -15.81
C GLU A 515 18.92 1.95 -15.47
N THR A 516 19.87 2.22 -14.55
CA THR A 516 20.90 1.25 -14.12
C THR A 516 20.58 0.54 -12.80
N THR A 517 19.44 0.85 -12.18
CA THR A 517 19.09 0.35 -10.84
C THR A 517 18.52 -1.06 -10.83
N LYS A 518 18.26 -1.66 -12.00
CA LYS A 518 17.64 -2.99 -12.15
C LYS A 518 16.32 -3.10 -11.34
N ASN A 519 15.58 -1.99 -11.21
CA ASN A 519 14.32 -1.94 -10.48
C ASN A 519 13.17 -2.30 -11.44
N SER A 520 12.72 -3.56 -11.42
CA SER A 520 11.74 -4.07 -12.37
C SER A 520 10.40 -3.31 -12.32
N PHE A 521 9.96 -2.91 -11.12
CA PHE A 521 8.72 -2.16 -10.94
C PHE A 521 8.81 -0.78 -11.63
N PHE A 522 9.90 -0.04 -11.41
CA PHE A 522 10.08 1.27 -12.03
C PHE A 522 10.25 1.19 -13.55
N SER A 523 10.94 0.16 -14.04
CA SER A 523 11.06 -0.12 -15.48
C SER A 523 9.70 -0.37 -16.12
N PHE A 524 8.82 -1.16 -15.49
CA PHE A 524 7.48 -1.43 -16.01
C PHE A 524 6.56 -0.21 -15.92
N ILE A 525 6.65 0.60 -14.85
CA ILE A 525 5.94 1.89 -14.79
C ILE A 525 6.33 2.76 -15.98
N TYR A 526 7.64 2.94 -16.22
CA TYR A 526 8.12 3.77 -17.32
C TYR A 526 7.71 3.22 -18.68
N ALA A 527 8.02 1.94 -18.95
CA ALA A 527 7.74 1.31 -20.24
C ALA A 527 6.23 1.23 -20.54
N GLY A 528 5.38 1.12 -19.52
CA GLY A 528 3.93 1.00 -19.67
C GLY A 528 3.22 2.30 -20.05
N VAL A 529 3.86 3.47 -19.87
CA VAL A 529 3.20 4.77 -20.11
C VAL A 529 3.97 5.66 -21.08
N ALA A 530 5.27 5.45 -21.27
CA ALA A 530 6.08 6.23 -22.19
C ALA A 530 6.01 5.65 -23.63
N PRO A 531 5.74 6.48 -24.65
CA PRO A 531 5.69 6.03 -26.03
C PRO A 531 7.11 5.75 -26.57
N GLY A 532 7.23 4.75 -27.45
CA GLY A 532 8.49 4.50 -28.18
C GLY A 532 9.62 3.90 -27.35
N VAL A 533 9.33 3.39 -26.16
CA VAL A 533 10.31 2.72 -25.29
C VAL A 533 10.87 1.46 -25.96
N SER A 534 12.19 1.29 -25.90
CA SER A 534 12.86 0.07 -26.40
C SER A 534 12.36 -1.16 -25.66
N ALA A 535 12.01 -2.22 -26.40
CA ALA A 535 11.60 -3.52 -25.83
C ALA A 535 12.68 -4.16 -24.92
N ALA A 536 13.93 -3.72 -25.01
CA ALA A 536 15.00 -4.15 -24.11
C ALA A 536 14.73 -3.77 -22.65
N ILE A 537 14.11 -2.61 -22.39
CA ILE A 537 13.86 -2.13 -21.02
C ILE A 537 12.91 -3.08 -20.25
N PRO A 538 11.69 -3.36 -20.72
CA PRO A 538 10.83 -4.35 -20.07
C PRO A 538 11.42 -5.77 -20.16
N GLY A 539 12.17 -6.11 -21.20
CA GLY A 539 12.85 -7.41 -21.32
C GLY A 539 13.87 -7.66 -20.21
N GLU A 540 14.77 -6.71 -19.97
CA GLU A 540 15.77 -6.76 -18.90
C GLU A 540 15.10 -6.72 -17.51
N ALA A 541 14.05 -5.91 -17.35
CA ALA A 541 13.26 -5.87 -16.12
C ALA A 541 12.60 -7.22 -15.80
N LYS A 542 12.07 -7.93 -16.81
CA LYS A 542 11.57 -9.30 -16.66
C LYS A 542 12.68 -10.27 -16.27
N THR A 543 13.87 -10.19 -16.88
CA THR A 543 15.02 -11.02 -16.53
C THR A 543 15.47 -10.79 -15.08
N GLN A 544 15.42 -9.55 -14.59
CA GLN A 544 15.71 -9.23 -13.19
C GLN A 544 14.62 -9.74 -12.25
N LEU A 545 13.34 -9.54 -12.59
CA LEU A 545 12.22 -10.04 -11.78
C LEU A 545 12.24 -11.58 -11.68
N ALA A 546 12.68 -12.27 -12.73
CA ALA A 546 12.80 -13.73 -12.71
C ALA A 546 13.81 -14.27 -11.68
N GLN A 547 14.76 -13.45 -11.24
CA GLN A 547 15.72 -13.79 -10.20
C GLN A 547 15.18 -13.58 -8.78
N PHE A 548 14.03 -12.92 -8.64
CA PHE A 548 13.38 -12.72 -7.34
C PHE A 548 13.03 -14.09 -6.73
N PRO A 549 13.49 -14.42 -5.51
CA PRO A 549 13.36 -15.78 -4.96
C PRO A 549 11.88 -16.19 -4.80
N PRO A 550 11.56 -17.50 -4.78
CA PRO A 550 10.23 -17.95 -4.35
C PRO A 550 10.04 -17.74 -2.83
N PRO A 551 8.79 -17.70 -2.32
CA PRO A 551 8.55 -17.70 -0.88
C PRO A 551 8.98 -19.03 -0.22
N PRO A 552 9.33 -19.03 1.08
CA PRO A 552 9.36 -17.86 1.98
C PRO A 552 10.49 -16.88 1.67
N ARG A 553 10.17 -15.57 1.72
CA ARG A 553 11.12 -14.51 1.46
C ARG A 553 11.88 -14.14 2.75
N ILE A 554 12.76 -15.03 3.15
CA ILE A 554 13.54 -14.94 4.39
C ILE A 554 14.59 -13.83 4.28
N ARG A 555 14.84 -13.10 5.37
CA ARG A 555 15.95 -12.15 5.48
C ARG A 555 17.29 -12.90 5.66
N VAL A 556 17.76 -13.56 4.59
CA VAL A 556 19.02 -14.30 4.61
C VAL A 556 20.23 -13.36 4.75
N ALA A 557 21.32 -13.85 5.35
CA ALA A 557 22.58 -13.13 5.40
C ALA A 557 23.16 -12.97 3.98
N VAL A 558 23.68 -11.78 3.68
CA VAL A 558 24.31 -11.43 2.41
C VAL A 558 25.69 -10.86 2.67
N ASN A 559 26.71 -11.34 1.96
CA ASN A 559 28.03 -10.72 1.95
C ASN A 559 28.67 -10.87 0.56
N LEU A 560 28.54 -9.81 -0.24
CA LEU A 560 29.04 -9.69 -1.60
C LEU A 560 30.22 -8.71 -1.70
N THR A 561 30.75 -8.25 -0.57
CA THR A 561 31.80 -7.21 -0.49
C THR A 561 33.13 -7.60 -1.12
N GLN A 562 33.34 -8.89 -1.41
CA GLN A 562 34.54 -9.42 -2.07
C GLN A 562 34.23 -10.06 -3.42
N ASP A 563 32.96 -10.02 -3.87
CA ASP A 563 32.58 -10.60 -5.15
C ASP A 563 33.12 -9.72 -6.31
N PRO A 564 33.95 -10.27 -7.22
CA PRO A 564 34.47 -9.51 -8.36
C PRO A 564 33.40 -8.86 -9.23
N LYS A 565 32.18 -9.38 -9.25
CA LYS A 565 31.03 -8.84 -9.99
C LYS A 565 30.62 -7.45 -9.52
N TYR A 566 30.85 -7.15 -8.23
CA TYR A 566 30.37 -5.93 -7.58
C TYR A 566 31.49 -4.94 -7.22
N LEU A 567 32.70 -5.21 -7.70
CA LEU A 567 33.84 -4.29 -7.63
C LEU A 567 33.90 -3.36 -8.87
N PRO A 568 34.38 -2.12 -8.73
CA PRO A 568 34.79 -1.47 -7.47
C PRO A 568 33.59 -1.05 -6.61
N HIS A 569 33.83 -0.81 -5.32
CA HIS A 569 32.83 -0.20 -4.43
C HIS A 569 32.67 1.29 -4.72
N GLN A 570 31.53 1.83 -4.32
CA GLN A 570 31.28 3.26 -4.41
C GLN A 570 32.17 4.03 -3.42
N ASP A 571 32.85 5.06 -3.94
CA ASP A 571 33.66 5.94 -3.10
C ASP A 571 32.84 6.55 -1.96
N GLY A 572 33.30 6.35 -0.73
CA GLY A 572 32.63 6.84 0.48
C GLY A 572 31.49 5.95 1.02
N CYS A 573 31.16 4.85 0.36
CA CYS A 573 30.10 3.92 0.75
C CYS A 573 30.70 2.50 0.93
N PRO A 574 31.03 2.08 2.17
CA PRO A 574 31.89 0.92 2.41
C PRO A 574 31.31 -0.43 1.95
N ASP A 575 29.98 -0.54 1.90
CA ASP A 575 29.21 -1.75 1.64
C ASP A 575 28.32 -1.64 0.40
N GLN A 576 28.68 -0.78 -0.57
CA GLN A 576 27.89 -0.56 -1.77
C GLN A 576 28.72 -0.73 -3.05
N THR A 577 28.16 -1.42 -4.04
CA THR A 577 28.74 -1.46 -5.39
C THR A 577 28.69 -0.08 -6.04
N GLN A 578 29.49 0.15 -7.09
CA GLN A 578 29.48 1.43 -7.81
C GLN A 578 28.09 1.78 -8.35
N HIS A 579 27.65 3.03 -8.17
CA HIS A 579 26.29 3.47 -8.53
C HIS A 579 26.07 3.69 -10.03
N THR A 580 27.03 3.27 -10.86
CA THR A 580 26.87 3.12 -12.31
C THR A 580 26.20 1.81 -12.69
N GLY A 581 26.11 0.87 -11.74
CA GLY A 581 25.36 -0.37 -11.84
C GLY A 581 24.53 -0.64 -10.58
N ALA A 582 24.15 -1.90 -10.38
CA ALA A 582 23.34 -2.34 -9.25
C ALA A 582 23.56 -3.84 -9.00
N VAL A 583 23.26 -4.28 -7.78
CA VAL A 583 23.19 -5.70 -7.42
C VAL A 583 22.03 -6.35 -8.16
N ASP A 584 22.28 -7.51 -8.75
CA ASP A 584 21.23 -8.31 -9.41
C ASP A 584 20.14 -8.68 -8.40
N VAL A 585 18.88 -8.66 -8.84
CA VAL A 585 17.72 -8.80 -7.94
C VAL A 585 17.80 -10.06 -7.08
N GLY A 586 18.27 -11.19 -7.61
CA GLY A 586 18.38 -12.45 -6.87
C GLY A 586 19.49 -12.49 -5.82
N GLU A 587 20.40 -11.52 -5.81
CA GLU A 587 21.54 -11.43 -4.89
C GLU A 587 21.40 -10.25 -3.91
N ARG A 588 20.32 -9.47 -4.01
CA ARG A 588 20.12 -8.31 -3.14
C ARG A 588 19.87 -8.70 -1.70
N VAL A 589 20.27 -7.79 -0.81
CA VAL A 589 19.74 -7.74 0.55
C VAL A 589 18.21 -7.76 0.51
N VAL A 590 17.63 -8.72 1.24
CA VAL A 590 16.18 -8.91 1.29
C VAL A 590 15.58 -7.91 2.29
N SER A 591 14.47 -7.28 1.91
CA SER A 591 13.77 -6.29 2.73
C SER A 591 12.26 -6.34 2.48
N ASP A 592 11.51 -5.55 3.24
CA ASP A 592 10.05 -5.45 3.20
C ASP A 592 9.50 -5.22 1.78
N PHE A 593 10.02 -4.21 1.09
CA PHE A 593 9.65 -3.88 -0.27
C PHE A 593 10.91 -3.55 -1.09
N LEU A 594 11.35 -4.47 -1.96
CA LEU A 594 12.67 -4.35 -2.62
C LEU A 594 12.81 -3.07 -3.44
N TRP A 595 11.71 -2.61 -4.06
CA TRP A 595 11.74 -1.51 -5.00
C TRP A 595 11.86 -0.13 -4.32
N GLN A 596 11.62 -0.04 -3.01
CA GLN A 596 11.93 1.17 -2.22
C GLN A 596 13.35 1.16 -1.63
N ARG A 597 14.04 0.01 -1.63
CA ARG A 597 15.38 -0.09 -1.07
C ARG A 597 16.43 0.18 -2.13
N HIS A 598 17.55 0.77 -1.71
CA HIS A 598 18.63 1.08 -2.63
C HIS A 598 19.23 -0.22 -3.20
N PRO A 599 19.56 -0.28 -4.50
CA PRO A 599 19.94 -1.53 -5.17
C PRO A 599 21.44 -1.86 -5.07
N TRP A 600 22.19 -1.12 -4.24
CA TRP A 600 23.66 -1.19 -4.21
C TRP A 600 24.24 -1.95 -3.02
N GLY A 601 23.43 -2.25 -1.99
CA GLY A 601 23.91 -2.87 -0.75
C GLY A 601 24.51 -4.26 -0.96
N LEU A 602 25.68 -4.49 -0.40
CA LEU A 602 26.47 -5.72 -0.53
C LEU A 602 26.52 -6.55 0.76
N PHE A 603 25.96 -6.04 1.86
CA PHE A 603 26.04 -6.68 3.16
C PHE A 603 24.74 -6.58 3.96
N ASP A 604 24.29 -7.70 4.50
CA ASP A 604 23.30 -7.78 5.59
C ASP A 604 23.65 -8.99 6.46
N ALA A 605 23.63 -8.83 7.78
CA ALA A 605 23.84 -9.95 8.69
C ALA A 605 22.71 -11.00 8.63
N GLY A 606 21.54 -10.61 8.10
CA GLY A 606 20.34 -11.43 8.02
C GLY A 606 19.61 -11.54 9.36
N ASP A 607 18.38 -12.02 9.28
CA ASP A 607 17.57 -12.48 10.41
C ASP A 607 16.72 -13.67 9.92
N PRO A 608 17.14 -14.92 10.18
CA PRO A 608 16.43 -16.09 9.68
C PRO A 608 15.04 -16.24 10.31
N ALA A 609 14.72 -15.51 11.38
CA ALA A 609 13.37 -15.49 11.95
C ALA A 609 12.42 -14.57 11.18
N MET A 610 12.90 -13.72 10.29
CA MET A 610 12.11 -12.71 9.60
C MET A 610 11.82 -13.10 8.16
N THR A 611 10.56 -12.98 7.75
CA THR A 611 10.13 -13.10 6.36
C THR A 611 9.36 -11.87 5.91
N TYR A 612 9.43 -11.57 4.62
CA TYR A 612 8.78 -10.43 4.01
C TYR A 612 7.58 -10.83 3.14
N PRO A 613 6.56 -9.96 3.04
CA PRO A 613 5.25 -10.31 2.49
C PRO A 613 5.22 -10.56 0.97
N GLY A 614 6.22 -10.09 0.22
CA GLY A 614 6.32 -10.34 -1.23
C GLY A 614 5.41 -9.47 -2.11
N VAL A 615 4.80 -8.42 -1.56
CA VAL A 615 3.98 -7.44 -2.30
C VAL A 615 4.75 -6.80 -3.45
N ASP A 616 6.06 -6.59 -3.27
CA ASP A 616 6.96 -6.09 -4.29
C ASP A 616 7.07 -7.01 -5.51
N TYR A 617 7.05 -8.33 -5.32
CA TYR A 617 6.95 -9.25 -6.44
C TYR A 617 5.59 -9.16 -7.13
N LEU A 618 4.50 -9.21 -6.33
CA LEU A 618 3.13 -9.24 -6.83
C LEU A 618 2.81 -8.03 -7.69
N VAL A 619 3.10 -6.81 -7.21
CA VAL A 619 2.79 -5.58 -7.96
C VAL A 619 3.62 -5.47 -9.25
N ALA A 620 4.91 -5.85 -9.21
CA ALA A 620 5.77 -5.81 -10.40
C ALA A 620 5.37 -6.86 -11.44
N TYR A 621 5.03 -8.07 -11.00
CA TYR A 621 4.58 -9.16 -11.86
C TYR A 621 3.27 -8.80 -12.58
N TRP A 622 2.25 -8.37 -11.82
CA TRP A 622 0.95 -8.04 -12.39
C TRP A 622 0.97 -6.77 -13.23
N LEU A 623 1.82 -5.79 -12.90
CA LEU A 623 2.04 -4.64 -13.78
C LEU A 623 2.70 -5.06 -15.11
N GLY A 624 3.70 -5.95 -15.05
CA GLY A 624 4.35 -6.50 -16.25
C GLY A 624 3.39 -7.32 -17.10
N ARG A 625 2.49 -8.11 -16.49
CA ARG A 625 1.42 -8.85 -17.18
C ARG A 625 0.41 -7.91 -17.85
N PHE A 626 -0.08 -6.93 -17.11
CA PHE A 626 -1.07 -5.96 -17.60
C PHE A 626 -0.58 -5.20 -18.84
N HIS A 627 0.70 -4.81 -18.87
CA HIS A 627 1.31 -4.15 -20.03
C HIS A 627 1.86 -5.10 -21.10
N ASN A 628 1.61 -6.41 -20.99
CA ASN A 628 2.10 -7.45 -21.90
C ASN A 628 3.63 -7.56 -22.00
N PHE A 629 4.36 -7.12 -20.98
CA PHE A 629 5.81 -7.34 -20.87
C PHE A 629 6.15 -8.74 -20.35
N ILE A 630 5.23 -9.30 -19.57
CA ILE A 630 5.28 -10.67 -19.05
C ILE A 630 4.07 -11.40 -19.64
N HIS A 631 4.29 -12.64 -20.08
CA HIS A 631 3.21 -13.53 -20.50
C HIS A 631 2.96 -14.56 -19.41
N ASP A 632 1.78 -15.15 -19.44
CA ASP A 632 1.52 -16.33 -18.63
C ASP A 632 2.43 -17.48 -19.08
N ASP A 633 3.23 -18.00 -18.17
CA ASP A 633 4.07 -19.17 -18.40
C ASP A 633 3.38 -20.48 -17.97
N THR A 634 2.14 -20.39 -17.45
CA THR A 634 1.29 -21.53 -17.08
C THR A 634 -0.18 -21.32 -17.49
N VAL A 635 -0.45 -20.79 -18.69
CA VAL A 635 -1.80 -20.43 -19.22
C VAL A 635 -2.91 -21.46 -18.93
N GLY A 636 -2.63 -22.76 -19.08
CA GLY A 636 -3.61 -23.84 -18.87
C GLY A 636 -3.73 -24.32 -17.43
N LYS A 637 -2.99 -23.74 -16.49
CA LYS A 637 -3.05 -24.07 -15.06
C LYS A 637 -3.78 -22.98 -14.29
N CYS A 638 -4.73 -23.36 -13.45
CA CYS A 638 -5.49 -22.45 -12.59
C CYS A 638 -5.72 -23.05 -11.21
N ALA A 639 -5.86 -22.18 -10.21
CA ALA A 639 -6.21 -22.56 -8.86
C ALA A 639 -7.72 -22.84 -8.75
N ALA A 640 -8.07 -24.01 -8.25
CA ALA A 640 -9.44 -24.53 -8.19
C ALA A 640 -9.69 -25.35 -6.92
N TRP A 641 -10.95 -25.40 -6.47
CA TRP A 641 -11.33 -26.12 -5.26
C TRP A 641 -11.35 -27.65 -5.47
N HIS A 642 -10.50 -28.38 -4.75
CA HIS A 642 -10.41 -29.85 -4.73
C HIS A 642 -10.92 -30.41 -3.40
N GLY A 643 -11.72 -31.49 -3.43
CA GLY A 643 -12.20 -32.17 -2.22
C GLY A 643 -12.82 -33.53 -2.49
#